data_AF-A0A9P6YR63-F1
#
_entry.id   AF-A0A9P6YR63-F1
#
_cell.length_a   1.000
_cell.length_b   1.000
_cell.length_c   1.000
_cell.angle_alpha   90.00
_cell.angle_beta   90.00
_cell.angle_gamma   90.00
#
_symmetry.space_group_name_H-M   'P 1'
#
loop_
_entity.id
_entity.type
_entity.pdbx_description
1 polymer ?
#
loop_
_entity_poly.entity_id
_entity_poly.type
_entity_poly.pdbx_seq_one_letter_code
_entity_poly.pdbx_strand_id
1 'polypeptide(L)'
;MAAPPLVFEQMVPYLKETNEFSAAQNLKFAIFAGASLKRETGDWLQKHNINIRNAYGTTEMSAGMFANLDPRCKNWYSLRPIWNDRSGQSYFIFEDTDEGYKHLYLRSDSPTLALNVSNREGGGYNSNDLFLEDSEYPGYFNYVGRRDDTLVMENGEKTNPVPMENAIRQSTIVKQVAVLGHARQCTAALIEIDMDYAMSYGPEEIISLVYEAVEDANKECPSHSTILPQMVKILPFNKTLPSTDKGTVIRKKAEAMYADLVEKMYKDFLEGPVYNSSSDSSSWSAKQTESFLVKSIADVLHMPEFAFNDHERSVFDLGLNSLTAIQLRNAIAKQFKNVPQNFLFQNSTISSMRQALLSDSQVGAAELAEMRYQQAQELAKSYLERANKDFSVAKNDYEAEKKEKVVLLTGATGSLGSFMLRDLLKDATVKKVYCLIRGKETELHTRLVNAFTSRHLDSSLLETERIEVLPMRLTEQYLGLTKERYEQLKEKITIVQHCAWLLDFNMTIDHYDKECIAPFYNLLKFAYREVNPMHVHFISSVSASAALGSEIEEKPLPFDSHAAMPMGYAQSKFVCEILLGYLMKDKNFPCYIERVGQVSGDSESGVWNTSEQYPLLFVAGSLMRKMPKLSTVIDWIPVNYASSAIVDIMLRTISSML
;
A
#
# COMPACT_ATOMS: atom_id res chain seq x y z
N MET A 1 37.42 -11.33 -25.52
CA MET A 1 37.50 -11.76 -24.11
C MET A 1 36.09 -11.75 -23.54
N ALA A 2 35.70 -12.75 -22.75
CA ALA A 2 34.47 -12.72 -21.96
C ALA A 2 34.84 -12.97 -20.50
N ALA A 3 34.40 -12.09 -19.60
CA ALA A 3 34.75 -12.18 -18.18
C ALA A 3 33.63 -11.57 -17.31
N PRO A 4 33.54 -11.91 -16.01
CA PRO A 4 32.66 -11.22 -15.08
C PRO A 4 33.02 -9.72 -14.98
N PRO A 5 32.06 -8.83 -14.65
CA PRO A 5 32.29 -7.40 -14.46
C PRO A 5 33.48 -7.08 -13.55
N LEU A 6 33.63 -7.85 -12.45
CA LEU A 6 34.71 -7.70 -11.49
C LEU A 6 36.11 -7.71 -12.14
N VAL A 7 36.32 -8.53 -13.17
CA VAL A 7 37.62 -8.59 -13.87
C VAL A 7 37.89 -7.28 -14.61
N PHE A 8 36.88 -6.68 -15.22
CA PHE A 8 37.02 -5.39 -15.89
C PHE A 8 37.24 -4.26 -14.88
N GLU A 9 36.52 -4.29 -13.75
CA GLU A 9 36.69 -3.32 -12.67
C GLU A 9 38.09 -3.36 -12.06
N GLN A 10 38.65 -4.56 -11.83
CA GLN A 10 40.03 -4.72 -11.34
C GLN A 10 41.09 -4.39 -12.41
N MET A 11 40.76 -4.56 -13.69
CA MET A 11 41.67 -4.24 -14.79
C MET A 11 41.86 -2.72 -14.96
N VAL A 12 40.82 -1.90 -14.71
CA VAL A 12 40.90 -0.45 -14.91
C VAL A 12 41.98 0.24 -14.07
N PRO A 13 42.12 0.01 -12.75
CA PRO A 13 43.21 0.55 -11.95
C PRO A 13 44.59 0.22 -12.51
N TYR A 14 44.82 -1.04 -12.88
CA TYR A 14 46.09 -1.48 -13.46
C TYR A 14 46.40 -0.77 -14.80
N LEU A 15 45.41 -0.65 -15.67
CA LEU A 15 45.57 0.07 -16.94
C LEU A 15 45.84 1.57 -16.73
N LYS A 16 45.22 2.18 -15.72
CA LYS A 16 45.48 3.58 -15.34
C LYS A 16 46.90 3.76 -14.80
N GLU A 17 47.39 2.84 -14.00
CA GLU A 17 48.74 2.90 -13.40
C GLU A 17 49.85 2.67 -14.43
N THR A 18 49.70 1.63 -15.26
CA THR A 18 50.72 1.23 -16.24
C THR A 18 50.67 2.04 -17.54
N ASN A 19 49.52 2.64 -17.85
CA ASN A 19 49.25 3.32 -19.12
C ASN A 19 49.43 2.41 -20.35
N GLU A 20 49.34 1.09 -20.18
CA GLU A 20 49.51 0.08 -21.22
C GLU A 20 48.17 -0.50 -21.70
N PHE A 21 47.58 0.09 -22.75
CA PHE A 21 46.25 -0.32 -23.24
C PHE A 21 46.27 -1.31 -24.41
N SER A 22 47.43 -1.51 -25.04
CA SER A 22 47.54 -2.16 -26.35
C SER A 22 46.93 -3.56 -26.40
N ALA A 23 47.14 -4.36 -25.36
CA ALA A 23 46.58 -5.70 -25.25
C ALA A 23 45.05 -5.68 -25.19
N ALA A 24 44.46 -4.76 -24.43
CA ALA A 24 43.01 -4.62 -24.30
C ALA A 24 42.36 -3.99 -25.55
N GLN A 25 43.04 -3.04 -26.20
CA GLN A 25 42.58 -2.38 -27.43
C GLN A 25 42.60 -3.34 -28.64
N ASN A 26 43.48 -4.34 -28.64
CA ASN A 26 43.50 -5.38 -29.67
C ASN A 26 42.32 -6.36 -29.58
N LEU A 27 41.52 -6.32 -28.49
CA LEU A 27 40.35 -7.16 -28.36
C LEU A 27 39.23 -6.68 -29.29
N LYS A 28 38.82 -7.56 -30.22
CA LYS A 28 37.63 -7.31 -31.05
C LYS A 28 36.38 -7.02 -30.22
N PHE A 29 36.21 -7.75 -29.11
CA PHE A 29 35.17 -7.53 -28.10
C PHE A 29 35.69 -7.90 -26.72
N ALA A 30 35.39 -7.05 -25.73
CA ALA A 30 35.44 -7.36 -24.31
C ALA A 30 33.99 -7.55 -23.86
N ILE A 31 33.60 -8.74 -23.41
CA ILE A 31 32.20 -9.06 -23.08
C ILE A 31 32.09 -9.27 -21.58
N PHE A 32 31.11 -8.63 -20.94
CA PHE A 32 30.72 -8.94 -19.57
C PHE A 32 29.31 -9.49 -19.51
N ALA A 33 29.05 -10.34 -18.53
CA ALA A 33 27.76 -10.98 -18.31
C ALA A 33 27.61 -11.43 -16.86
N GLY A 34 26.37 -11.67 -16.43
CA GLY A 34 26.06 -12.30 -15.14
C GLY A 34 25.99 -11.36 -13.93
N ALA A 35 26.48 -10.13 -14.06
CA ALA A 35 26.25 -9.04 -13.12
C ALA A 35 26.34 -7.69 -13.87
N SER A 36 25.88 -6.61 -13.24
CA SER A 36 26.01 -5.26 -13.80
C SER A 36 27.44 -4.75 -13.64
N LEU A 37 27.96 -4.13 -14.70
CA LEU A 37 29.22 -3.38 -14.67
C LEU A 37 28.94 -1.92 -14.27
N LYS A 38 29.80 -1.31 -13.44
CA LYS A 38 29.72 0.14 -13.15
C LYS A 38 29.73 0.93 -14.47
N ARG A 39 28.81 1.89 -14.62
CA ARG A 39 28.65 2.69 -15.86
C ARG A 39 29.93 3.46 -16.16
N GLU A 40 30.52 4.10 -15.15
CA GLU A 40 31.79 4.81 -15.27
C GLU A 40 32.91 3.91 -15.80
N THR A 41 33.01 2.67 -15.30
CA THR A 41 34.01 1.70 -15.76
C THR A 41 33.81 1.37 -17.24
N GLY A 42 32.58 1.08 -17.66
CA GLY A 42 32.29 0.77 -19.06
C GLY A 42 32.50 1.96 -19.99
N ASP A 43 32.06 3.16 -19.59
CA ASP A 43 32.26 4.41 -20.36
C ASP A 43 33.75 4.76 -20.45
N TRP A 44 34.50 4.57 -19.38
CA TRP A 44 35.94 4.76 -19.36
C TRP A 44 36.63 3.79 -20.33
N LEU A 45 36.27 2.50 -20.31
CA LEU A 45 36.82 1.50 -21.24
C LEU A 45 36.49 1.88 -22.69
N GLN A 46 35.26 2.29 -22.98
CA GLN A 46 34.84 2.71 -24.31
C GLN A 46 35.61 3.96 -24.78
N LYS A 47 35.81 4.95 -23.90
CA LYS A 47 36.62 6.16 -24.17
C LYS A 47 38.07 5.84 -24.53
N HIS A 48 38.62 4.74 -24.01
CA HIS A 48 39.99 4.29 -24.29
C HIS A 48 40.05 3.25 -25.43
N ASN A 49 39.04 3.22 -26.30
CA ASN A 49 38.94 2.33 -27.46
C ASN A 49 38.92 0.83 -27.11
N ILE A 50 38.44 0.47 -25.93
CA ILE A 50 38.21 -0.93 -25.56
C ILE A 50 36.74 -1.26 -25.84
N ASN A 51 36.51 -2.25 -26.71
CA ASN A 51 35.18 -2.56 -27.21
C ASN A 51 34.35 -3.40 -26.23
N ILE A 52 33.99 -2.81 -25.08
CA ILE A 52 33.22 -3.45 -24.00
C ILE A 52 31.75 -3.66 -24.42
N ARG A 53 31.16 -4.83 -24.15
CA ARG A 53 29.79 -5.19 -24.53
C ARG A 53 29.11 -6.03 -23.45
N ASN A 54 27.87 -5.69 -23.14
CA ASN A 54 27.04 -6.50 -22.27
C ASN A 54 26.48 -7.72 -23.01
N ALA A 55 26.36 -8.82 -22.29
CA ALA A 55 25.65 -10.01 -22.71
C ALA A 55 24.83 -10.56 -21.55
N TYR A 56 23.67 -11.12 -21.87
CA TYR A 56 22.78 -11.73 -20.91
C TYR A 56 22.42 -13.16 -21.33
N GLY A 57 22.36 -14.04 -20.34
CA GLY A 57 21.98 -15.42 -20.48
C GLY A 57 21.98 -16.15 -19.14
N THR A 58 21.23 -17.24 -19.09
CA THR A 58 21.21 -18.17 -17.94
C THR A 58 21.60 -19.57 -18.41
N THR A 59 21.86 -20.47 -17.47
CA THR A 59 22.18 -21.87 -17.77
C THR A 59 21.04 -22.54 -18.57
N GLU A 60 19.80 -22.14 -18.30
CA GLU A 60 18.57 -22.71 -18.86
C GLU A 60 18.25 -22.19 -20.28
N MET A 61 18.76 -21.00 -20.66
CA MET A 61 18.44 -20.35 -21.94
C MET A 61 19.64 -20.07 -22.85
N SER A 62 20.87 -20.39 -22.41
CA SER A 62 22.13 -19.99 -23.04
C SER A 62 22.31 -18.46 -23.12
N ALA A 63 23.35 -17.99 -23.80
CA ALA A 63 23.51 -16.57 -24.11
C ALA A 63 22.46 -16.13 -25.13
N GLY A 64 21.50 -15.33 -24.67
CA GLY A 64 20.27 -15.03 -25.40
C GLY A 64 20.17 -13.61 -25.94
N MET A 65 20.84 -12.69 -25.25
CA MET A 65 20.75 -11.26 -25.53
C MET A 65 22.12 -10.62 -25.47
N PHE A 66 22.35 -9.64 -26.34
CA PHE A 66 23.62 -8.91 -26.44
C PHE A 66 23.38 -7.43 -26.63
N ALA A 67 24.31 -6.62 -26.13
CA ALA A 67 24.45 -5.24 -26.56
C ALA A 67 24.82 -5.16 -28.05
N ASN A 68 24.72 -3.97 -28.63
CA ASN A 68 24.99 -3.80 -30.05
C ASN A 68 26.45 -4.13 -30.37
N LEU A 69 26.69 -5.18 -31.14
CA LEU A 69 28.04 -5.63 -31.50
C LEU A 69 28.73 -4.77 -32.56
N ASP A 70 28.13 -3.70 -33.08
CA ASP A 70 28.86 -2.71 -33.88
C ASP A 70 29.86 -1.97 -32.96
N PRO A 71 31.19 -2.05 -33.18
CA PRO A 71 32.20 -1.38 -32.36
C PRO A 71 32.01 0.14 -32.26
N ARG A 72 31.34 0.76 -33.24
CA ARG A 72 31.07 2.20 -33.29
C ARG A 72 29.84 2.60 -32.50
N CYS A 73 29.00 1.64 -32.10
CA CYS A 73 27.80 1.92 -31.31
C CYS A 73 28.21 2.31 -29.89
N LYS A 74 27.65 3.44 -29.41
CA LYS A 74 27.84 3.90 -28.04
C LYS A 74 27.08 3.05 -27.03
N ASN A 75 25.96 2.43 -27.43
CA ASN A 75 25.19 1.57 -26.55
C ASN A 75 25.91 0.22 -26.31
N TRP A 76 26.78 0.23 -25.31
CA TRP A 76 27.55 -0.92 -24.88
C TRP A 76 26.84 -1.77 -23.82
N TYR A 77 25.74 -1.27 -23.24
CA TYR A 77 25.13 -1.82 -22.03
C TYR A 77 23.77 -2.45 -22.25
N SER A 78 22.84 -1.77 -22.92
CA SER A 78 21.47 -2.24 -23.06
C SER A 78 21.42 -3.42 -24.03
N LEU A 79 20.52 -4.37 -23.80
CA LEU A 79 20.55 -5.69 -24.40
C LEU A 79 19.40 -5.88 -25.39
N ARG A 80 19.61 -6.62 -26.48
CA ARG A 80 18.52 -7.07 -27.36
C ARG A 80 18.59 -8.58 -27.61
N PRO A 81 17.47 -9.25 -27.83
CA PRO A 81 17.46 -10.64 -28.31
C PRO A 81 18.24 -10.82 -29.61
N ILE A 82 18.95 -11.93 -29.73
CA ILE A 82 19.70 -12.28 -30.95
C ILE A 82 19.18 -13.53 -31.65
N TRP A 83 18.22 -14.24 -31.04
CA TRP A 83 17.67 -15.48 -31.57
C TRP A 83 16.25 -15.26 -32.07
N ASN A 84 16.08 -15.36 -33.39
CA ASN A 84 14.79 -15.24 -34.06
C ASN A 84 14.47 -16.50 -34.86
N ASP A 85 13.18 -16.80 -35.01
CA ASP A 85 12.71 -17.85 -35.91
C ASP A 85 12.79 -17.41 -37.39
N ARG A 86 12.39 -18.32 -38.29
CA ARG A 86 12.44 -18.07 -39.74
C ARG A 86 11.52 -16.94 -40.20
N SER A 87 10.54 -16.54 -39.39
CA SER A 87 9.65 -15.41 -39.66
C SER A 87 10.21 -14.09 -39.14
N GLY A 88 11.33 -14.12 -38.41
CA GLY A 88 11.94 -12.95 -37.79
C GLY A 88 11.39 -12.64 -36.39
N GLN A 89 10.53 -13.49 -35.82
CA GLN A 89 10.04 -13.32 -34.46
C GLN A 89 11.06 -13.83 -33.44
N SER A 90 11.29 -13.06 -32.38
CA SER A 90 12.20 -13.45 -31.29
C SER A 90 11.67 -14.63 -30.50
N TYR A 91 12.56 -15.57 -30.13
CA TYR A 91 12.26 -16.62 -29.15
C TYR A 91 12.21 -16.08 -27.71
N PHE A 92 12.83 -14.92 -27.48
CA PHE A 92 12.82 -14.20 -26.20
C PHE A 92 11.65 -13.22 -26.24
N ILE A 93 10.65 -13.46 -25.40
CA ILE A 93 9.41 -12.72 -25.32
C ILE A 93 9.42 -11.88 -24.05
N PHE A 94 8.96 -10.63 -24.18
CA PHE A 94 8.82 -9.68 -23.09
C PHE A 94 7.35 -9.44 -22.80
N GLU A 95 6.88 -9.93 -21.66
CA GLU A 95 5.51 -9.75 -21.20
C GLU A 95 5.42 -8.51 -20.30
N ASP A 96 4.45 -7.64 -20.54
CA ASP A 96 4.26 -6.46 -19.70
C ASP A 96 3.80 -6.86 -18.28
N THR A 97 4.29 -6.12 -17.29
CA THR A 97 3.92 -6.27 -15.88
C THR A 97 3.15 -5.04 -15.41
N ASP A 98 2.38 -5.19 -14.32
CA ASP A 98 1.57 -4.11 -13.73
C ASP A 98 2.41 -2.88 -13.27
N GLU A 99 3.73 -3.06 -13.10
CA GLU A 99 4.67 -2.06 -12.60
C GLU A 99 5.49 -1.38 -13.74
N GLY A 100 5.12 -1.62 -15.00
CA GLY A 100 5.80 -1.02 -16.17
C GLY A 100 7.12 -1.70 -16.57
N TYR A 101 7.50 -2.78 -15.88
CA TYR A 101 8.59 -3.66 -16.31
C TYR A 101 8.12 -4.69 -17.33
N LYS A 102 9.08 -5.29 -18.02
CA LYS A 102 8.89 -6.38 -18.98
C LYS A 102 9.53 -7.65 -18.44
N HIS A 103 8.73 -8.69 -18.25
CA HIS A 103 9.15 -9.98 -17.77
C HIS A 103 9.63 -10.87 -18.93
N LEU A 104 10.84 -11.44 -18.79
CA LEU A 104 11.44 -12.28 -19.82
C LEU A 104 10.98 -13.73 -19.76
N TYR A 105 10.54 -14.22 -20.91
CA TYR A 105 10.16 -15.61 -21.16
C TYR A 105 10.84 -16.14 -22.43
N LEU A 106 11.33 -17.38 -22.37
CA LEU A 106 11.86 -18.11 -23.52
C LEU A 106 10.84 -19.11 -24.07
N ARG A 107 10.51 -18.97 -25.36
CA ARG A 107 9.58 -19.83 -26.10
C ARG A 107 10.03 -21.29 -26.10
N SER A 108 9.07 -22.22 -26.07
CA SER A 108 9.30 -23.67 -25.94
C SER A 108 10.04 -24.31 -27.10
N ASP A 109 9.93 -23.74 -28.30
CA ASP A 109 10.59 -24.16 -29.54
C ASP A 109 11.95 -23.48 -29.74
N SER A 110 12.44 -22.71 -28.75
CA SER A 110 13.74 -22.07 -28.84
C SER A 110 14.86 -23.10 -28.97
N PRO A 111 15.79 -22.94 -29.94
CA PRO A 111 16.95 -23.81 -30.05
C PRO A 111 17.95 -23.63 -28.89
N THR A 112 17.77 -22.61 -28.05
CA THR A 112 18.64 -22.31 -26.91
C THR A 112 18.09 -22.78 -25.57
N LEU A 113 16.88 -23.33 -25.54
CA LEU A 113 16.26 -23.87 -24.34
C LEU A 113 16.96 -25.17 -23.92
N ALA A 114 17.48 -25.20 -22.70
CA ALA A 114 18.13 -26.39 -22.17
C ALA A 114 17.12 -27.54 -21.95
N LEU A 115 17.60 -28.78 -21.97
CA LEU A 115 16.77 -29.95 -21.77
C LEU A 115 16.24 -30.01 -20.32
N ASN A 116 14.95 -30.32 -20.16
CA ASN A 116 14.29 -30.54 -18.87
C ASN A 116 14.28 -29.35 -17.90
N VAL A 117 14.36 -28.11 -18.41
CA VAL A 117 14.29 -26.89 -17.58
C VAL A 117 12.94 -26.16 -17.68
N SER A 118 12.03 -26.62 -18.55
CA SER A 118 10.75 -25.94 -18.76
C SER A 118 9.91 -25.87 -17.49
N ASN A 119 9.38 -24.68 -17.20
CA ASN A 119 8.62 -24.38 -15.97
C ASN A 119 7.31 -23.62 -16.26
N ARG A 120 6.81 -23.71 -17.51
CA ARG A 120 5.53 -23.17 -17.96
C ARG A 120 4.63 -24.23 -18.58
N GLU A 121 3.33 -24.00 -18.45
CA GLU A 121 2.30 -24.78 -19.12
C GLU A 121 2.42 -24.58 -20.64
N GLY A 122 2.46 -25.68 -21.43
CA GLY A 122 2.75 -25.63 -22.87
C GLY A 122 4.24 -25.69 -23.24
N GLY A 123 5.15 -25.82 -22.27
CA GLY A 123 6.60 -25.86 -22.47
C GLY A 123 7.23 -24.47 -22.50
N GLY A 124 8.57 -24.39 -22.42
CA GLY A 124 9.31 -23.12 -22.39
C GLY A 124 9.76 -22.71 -21.00
N TYR A 125 10.52 -21.63 -20.91
CA TYR A 125 11.22 -21.24 -19.68
C TYR A 125 10.92 -19.81 -19.26
N ASN A 126 10.29 -19.70 -18.11
CA ASN A 126 10.11 -18.47 -17.35
C ASN A 126 11.37 -18.21 -16.52
N SER A 127 12.11 -17.15 -16.84
CA SER A 127 13.37 -16.85 -16.16
C SER A 127 13.19 -16.09 -14.83
N ASN A 128 11.98 -15.57 -14.60
CA ASN A 128 11.66 -14.57 -13.57
C ASN A 128 12.45 -13.24 -13.67
N ASP A 129 13.23 -13.02 -14.73
CA ASP A 129 14.00 -11.78 -14.89
C ASP A 129 13.14 -10.65 -15.46
N LEU A 130 13.29 -9.47 -14.88
CA LEU A 130 12.59 -8.24 -15.24
C LEU A 130 13.54 -7.31 -15.98
N PHE A 131 13.00 -6.64 -16.99
CA PHE A 131 13.70 -5.71 -17.85
C PHE A 131 12.90 -4.41 -18.02
N LEU A 132 13.58 -3.32 -18.32
CA LEU A 132 12.98 -2.05 -18.72
C LEU A 132 13.43 -1.75 -20.15
N GLU A 133 12.51 -1.35 -21.02
CA GLU A 133 12.89 -0.91 -22.36
C GLU A 133 13.68 0.40 -22.30
N ASP A 134 14.75 0.46 -23.06
CA ASP A 134 15.64 1.62 -23.12
C ASP A 134 14.98 2.74 -23.93
N SER A 135 14.77 3.89 -23.28
CA SER A 135 14.12 5.05 -23.89
C SER A 135 14.96 5.70 -24.99
N GLU A 136 16.29 5.60 -24.92
CA GLU A 136 17.20 6.13 -25.94
C GLU A 136 17.40 5.15 -27.10
N TYR A 137 17.23 3.85 -26.85
CA TYR A 137 17.45 2.79 -27.83
C TYR A 137 16.25 1.82 -27.89
N PRO A 138 15.17 2.17 -28.62
CA PRO A 138 13.99 1.32 -28.76
C PRO A 138 14.32 -0.11 -29.21
N GLY A 139 13.69 -1.10 -28.58
CA GLY A 139 13.98 -2.53 -28.78
C GLY A 139 15.25 -3.05 -28.07
N TYR A 140 15.92 -2.21 -27.26
CA TYR A 140 16.91 -2.64 -26.28
C TYR A 140 16.34 -2.58 -24.88
N PHE A 141 16.86 -3.43 -24.00
CA PHE A 141 16.33 -3.68 -22.68
C PHE A 141 17.44 -3.64 -21.64
N ASN A 142 17.19 -2.93 -20.55
CA ASN A 142 18.05 -2.87 -19.38
C ASN A 142 17.57 -3.90 -18.35
N TYR A 143 18.47 -4.76 -17.89
CA TYR A 143 18.16 -5.72 -16.83
C TYR A 143 17.87 -4.98 -15.51
N VAL A 144 16.74 -5.29 -14.88
CA VAL A 144 16.26 -4.65 -13.65
C VAL A 144 16.51 -5.53 -12.43
N GLY A 145 16.26 -6.84 -12.53
CA GLY A 145 16.35 -7.76 -11.41
C GLY A 145 15.50 -9.01 -11.63
N ARG A 146 15.28 -9.80 -10.58
CA ARG A 146 14.37 -10.96 -10.62
C ARG A 146 13.11 -10.72 -9.79
N ARG A 147 11.99 -11.24 -10.27
CA ARG A 147 10.68 -11.21 -9.60
C ARG A 147 10.66 -11.98 -8.27
N ASP A 148 11.51 -13.00 -8.11
CA ASP A 148 11.65 -13.75 -6.86
C ASP A 148 12.67 -13.14 -5.90
N ASP A 149 13.29 -12.02 -6.28
CA ASP A 149 14.23 -11.25 -5.46
C ASP A 149 13.56 -10.01 -4.82
N THR A 150 12.24 -9.87 -5.00
CA THR A 150 11.40 -8.83 -4.41
C THR A 150 11.26 -9.01 -2.89
N LEU A 151 11.50 -7.93 -2.15
CA LEU A 151 11.18 -7.84 -0.74
C LEU A 151 9.68 -7.54 -0.60
N VAL A 152 8.98 -8.36 0.18
CA VAL A 152 7.59 -8.11 0.56
C VAL A 152 7.63 -7.55 1.97
N MET A 153 7.26 -6.30 2.12
CA MET A 153 7.29 -5.56 3.40
C MET A 153 6.15 -6.05 4.33
N GLU A 154 6.20 -5.70 5.61
CA GLU A 154 5.17 -6.11 6.59
C GLU A 154 3.75 -5.65 6.21
N ASN A 155 3.64 -4.49 5.55
CA ASN A 155 2.37 -3.95 5.06
C ASN A 155 1.94 -4.53 3.69
N GLY A 156 2.69 -5.49 3.13
CA GLY A 156 2.41 -6.11 1.83
C GLY A 156 2.95 -5.35 0.62
N GLU A 157 3.54 -4.16 0.81
CA GLU A 157 4.21 -3.43 -0.27
C GLU A 157 5.40 -4.24 -0.80
N LYS A 158 5.66 -4.09 -2.09
CA LYS A 158 6.73 -4.81 -2.79
C LYS A 158 7.87 -3.85 -3.13
N THR A 159 9.08 -4.24 -2.78
CA THR A 159 10.30 -3.50 -3.10
C THR A 159 11.22 -4.38 -3.92
N ASN A 160 11.68 -3.87 -5.07
CA ASN A 160 12.76 -4.50 -5.81
C ASN A 160 14.11 -3.91 -5.34
N PRO A 161 14.94 -4.67 -4.60
CA PRO A 161 16.20 -4.18 -4.05
C PRO A 161 17.31 -4.05 -5.11
N VAL A 162 17.22 -4.77 -6.24
CA VAL A 162 18.33 -4.87 -7.20
C VAL A 162 18.67 -3.53 -7.87
N PRO A 163 17.70 -2.71 -8.35
CA PRO A 163 18.00 -1.38 -8.86
C PRO A 163 18.68 -0.48 -7.81
N MET A 164 18.22 -0.53 -6.57
CA MET A 164 18.77 0.25 -5.46
C MET A 164 20.22 -0.17 -5.16
N GLU A 165 20.46 -1.48 -5.07
CA GLU A 165 21.80 -2.05 -4.88
C GLU A 165 22.75 -1.64 -6.03
N ASN A 166 22.26 -1.67 -7.27
CA ASN A 166 23.05 -1.30 -8.45
C ASN A 166 23.37 0.20 -8.51
N ALA A 167 22.43 1.07 -8.11
CA ALA A 167 22.63 2.51 -8.01
C ALA A 167 23.67 2.84 -6.93
N ILE A 168 23.52 2.29 -5.73
CA ILE A 168 24.49 2.47 -4.63
C ILE A 168 25.88 1.98 -5.03
N ARG A 169 25.98 0.84 -5.74
CA ARG A 169 27.27 0.29 -6.22
C ARG A 169 27.95 1.15 -7.29
N GLN A 170 27.27 2.14 -7.90
CA GLN A 170 27.95 3.07 -8.81
C GLN A 170 28.98 3.94 -8.09
N SER A 171 28.81 4.17 -6.79
CA SER A 171 29.80 4.87 -5.97
C SER A 171 31.13 4.12 -5.94
N THR A 172 32.23 4.86 -6.06
CA THR A 172 33.60 4.28 -6.09
C THR A 172 34.01 3.71 -4.74
N ILE A 173 33.50 4.27 -3.63
CA ILE A 173 33.80 3.80 -2.27
C ILE A 173 32.96 2.58 -1.85
N VAL A 174 31.90 2.24 -2.61
CA VAL A 174 31.08 1.06 -2.33
C VAL A 174 31.58 -0.12 -3.16
N LYS A 175 32.01 -1.17 -2.46
CA LYS A 175 32.39 -2.44 -3.07
C LYS A 175 31.16 -3.30 -3.31
N GLN A 176 30.33 -3.48 -2.29
CA GLN A 176 29.10 -4.25 -2.35
C GLN A 176 28.03 -3.69 -1.40
N VAL A 177 26.77 -4.00 -1.70
CA VAL A 177 25.62 -3.62 -0.88
C VAL A 177 24.60 -4.75 -0.86
N ALA A 178 23.95 -4.93 0.28
CA ALA A 178 22.74 -5.74 0.42
C ALA A 178 21.60 -4.86 0.93
N VAL A 179 20.54 -4.69 0.13
CA VAL A 179 19.31 -4.03 0.56
C VAL A 179 18.36 -5.09 1.10
N LEU A 180 18.05 -5.00 2.40
CA LEU A 180 17.24 -5.95 3.18
C LEU A 180 15.88 -5.33 3.53
N GLY A 181 14.97 -6.15 4.08
CA GLY A 181 13.68 -5.67 4.60
C GLY A 181 12.48 -6.57 4.36
N HIS A 182 12.68 -7.83 3.98
CA HIS A 182 11.57 -8.76 3.85
C HIS A 182 10.84 -8.94 5.19
N ALA A 183 9.51 -8.81 5.16
CA ALA A 183 8.64 -8.83 6.34
C ALA A 183 9.03 -7.81 7.42
N ARG A 184 9.54 -6.64 7.02
CA ARG A 184 9.88 -5.51 7.91
C ARG A 184 9.12 -4.24 7.53
N GLN A 185 9.19 -3.24 8.41
CA GLN A 185 8.51 -1.95 8.24
C GLN A 185 9.17 -1.06 7.19
N CYS A 186 10.45 -1.27 6.90
CA CYS A 186 11.22 -0.48 5.95
C CYS A 186 12.46 -1.23 5.44
N THR A 187 13.07 -0.72 4.37
CA THR A 187 14.30 -1.26 3.83
C THR A 187 15.51 -0.85 4.68
N ALA A 188 16.54 -1.70 4.67
CA ALA A 188 17.84 -1.45 5.29
C ALA A 188 18.97 -1.71 4.31
N ALA A 189 20.09 -1.02 4.42
CA ALA A 189 21.27 -1.27 3.59
C ALA A 189 22.46 -1.71 4.45
N LEU A 190 23.07 -2.84 4.11
CA LEU A 190 24.41 -3.19 4.58
C LEU A 190 25.42 -2.82 3.49
N ILE A 191 26.39 -1.98 3.83
CA ILE A 191 27.38 -1.42 2.89
C ILE A 191 28.76 -2.00 3.19
N GLU A 192 29.38 -2.67 2.22
CA GLU A 192 30.80 -3.05 2.24
C GLU A 192 31.61 -2.00 1.47
N ILE A 193 32.62 -1.45 2.14
CA ILE A 193 33.49 -0.40 1.61
C ILE A 193 34.59 -1.01 0.73
N ASP A 194 34.90 -0.33 -0.38
CA ASP A 194 36.06 -0.62 -1.21
C ASP A 194 37.32 0.01 -0.59
N MET A 195 38.19 -0.82 -0.02
CA MET A 195 39.38 -0.36 0.70
C MET A 195 40.41 0.29 -0.22
N ASP A 196 40.50 -0.11 -1.49
CA ASP A 196 41.51 0.42 -2.40
C ASP A 196 41.24 1.90 -2.70
N TYR A 197 39.97 2.27 -2.78
CA TYR A 197 39.53 3.65 -2.96
C TYR A 197 39.38 4.40 -1.64
N ALA A 198 38.81 3.77 -0.60
CA ALA A 198 38.55 4.41 0.69
C ALA A 198 39.83 4.90 1.39
N MET A 199 40.97 4.27 1.15
CA MET A 199 42.27 4.73 1.70
C MET A 199 42.68 6.13 1.22
N SER A 200 42.07 6.64 0.16
CA SER A 200 42.30 7.99 -0.37
C SER A 200 41.41 9.06 0.28
N TYR A 201 40.48 8.68 1.15
CA TYR A 201 39.45 9.56 1.71
C TYR A 201 39.46 9.57 3.24
N GLY A 202 39.00 10.66 3.84
CA GLY A 202 38.77 10.73 5.28
C GLY A 202 37.53 9.94 5.73
N PRO A 203 37.42 9.50 7.00
CA PRO A 203 36.26 8.75 7.49
C PRO A 203 34.90 9.45 7.27
N GLU A 204 34.83 10.76 7.52
CA GLU A 204 33.61 11.57 7.30
C GLU A 204 33.25 11.66 5.81
N GLU A 205 34.26 11.73 4.94
CA GLU A 205 34.07 11.80 3.49
C GLU A 205 33.56 10.47 2.93
N ILE A 206 34.08 9.34 3.42
CA ILE A 206 33.56 8.01 3.08
C ILE A 206 32.08 7.91 3.49
N ILE A 207 31.74 8.33 4.71
CA ILE A 207 30.36 8.32 5.20
C ILE A 207 29.47 9.18 4.29
N SER A 208 29.89 10.41 3.98
CA SER A 208 29.16 11.32 3.09
C SER A 208 28.90 10.69 1.71
N LEU A 209 29.93 10.09 1.10
CA LEU A 209 29.82 9.45 -0.22
C LEU A 209 28.90 8.21 -0.21
N VAL A 210 28.86 7.45 0.89
CA VAL A 210 27.86 6.36 1.04
C VAL A 210 26.46 6.94 1.09
N TYR A 211 26.24 7.97 1.90
CA TYR A 211 24.90 8.56 2.06
C TYR A 211 24.41 9.23 0.78
N GLU A 212 25.29 9.91 0.03
CA GLU A 212 24.98 10.45 -1.30
C GLU A 212 24.56 9.35 -2.27
N ALA A 213 25.28 8.22 -2.28
CA ALA A 213 24.94 7.08 -3.13
C ALA A 213 23.58 6.44 -2.77
N VAL A 214 23.24 6.40 -1.48
CA VAL A 214 21.93 5.93 -1.00
C VAL A 214 20.83 6.94 -1.36
N GLU A 215 21.10 8.23 -1.26
CA GLU A 215 20.16 9.29 -1.65
C GLU A 215 19.86 9.23 -3.16
N ASP A 216 20.87 9.03 -3.99
CA ASP A 216 20.69 8.82 -5.42
C ASP A 216 19.83 7.59 -5.73
N ALA A 217 20.07 6.47 -5.03
CA ALA A 217 19.23 5.29 -5.17
C ALA A 217 17.77 5.52 -4.71
N ASN A 218 17.56 6.35 -3.69
CA ASN A 218 16.23 6.68 -3.18
C ASN A 218 15.43 7.55 -4.18
N LYS A 219 16.08 8.38 -5.00
CA LYS A 219 15.40 9.23 -6.01
C LYS A 219 14.62 8.44 -7.06
N GLU A 220 15.07 7.23 -7.37
CA GLU A 220 14.48 6.38 -8.41
C GLU A 220 13.58 5.26 -7.85
N CYS A 221 13.46 5.13 -6.52
CA CYS A 221 12.67 4.08 -5.89
C CYS A 221 11.27 4.59 -5.46
N PRO A 222 10.26 3.71 -5.33
CA PRO A 222 8.99 4.07 -4.74
C PRO A 222 9.13 4.58 -3.31
N SER A 223 8.25 5.48 -2.87
CA SER A 223 8.34 6.11 -1.53
C SER A 223 8.38 5.11 -0.36
N HIS A 224 7.74 3.94 -0.51
CA HIS A 224 7.75 2.85 0.48
C HIS A 224 9.06 2.03 0.49
N SER A 225 9.89 2.16 -0.54
CA SER A 225 11.16 1.44 -0.70
C SER A 225 12.36 2.24 -0.18
N THR A 226 12.18 3.53 0.12
CA THR A 226 13.22 4.45 0.58
C THR A 226 14.05 3.91 1.73
N ILE A 227 15.37 3.85 1.55
CA ILE A 227 16.33 3.49 2.61
C ILE A 227 16.58 4.71 3.48
N LEU A 228 16.14 4.65 4.72
CA LEU A 228 16.31 5.76 5.66
C LEU A 228 17.78 5.88 6.12
N PRO A 229 18.30 7.08 6.41
CA PRO A 229 19.70 7.26 6.81
C PRO A 229 20.12 6.41 8.02
N GLN A 230 19.24 6.25 9.00
CA GLN A 230 19.47 5.41 10.18
C GLN A 230 19.40 3.90 9.90
N MET A 231 18.88 3.51 8.73
CA MET A 231 18.81 2.13 8.24
C MET A 231 19.96 1.79 7.29
N VAL A 232 20.92 2.70 7.13
CA VAL A 232 22.18 2.45 6.43
C VAL A 232 23.24 2.02 7.43
N LYS A 233 23.83 0.84 7.20
CA LYS A 233 24.92 0.32 8.03
C LYS A 233 26.16 0.06 7.20
N ILE A 234 27.15 0.94 7.37
CA ILE A 234 28.50 0.72 6.89
C ILE A 234 29.15 -0.36 7.75
N LEU A 235 29.55 -1.46 7.12
CA LEU A 235 30.19 -2.58 7.79
C LEU A 235 31.63 -2.21 8.18
N PRO A 236 32.15 -2.74 9.30
CA PRO A 236 33.56 -2.60 9.64
C PRO A 236 34.47 -3.13 8.51
N PHE A 237 35.65 -2.53 8.33
CA PHE A 237 36.56 -2.86 7.21
C PHE A 237 37.02 -4.33 7.15
N ASN A 238 36.91 -5.08 8.25
CA ASN A 238 37.24 -6.51 8.30
C ASN A 238 36.04 -7.43 8.02
N LYS A 239 34.88 -6.88 7.66
CA LYS A 239 33.65 -7.60 7.36
C LYS A 239 33.31 -7.47 5.88
N THR A 240 32.78 -8.55 5.31
CA THR A 240 32.43 -8.62 3.89
C THR A 240 31.03 -9.19 3.70
N LEU A 241 30.41 -8.87 2.57
CA LEU A 241 29.13 -9.43 2.17
C LEU A 241 29.37 -10.75 1.41
N PRO A 242 28.62 -11.82 1.72
CA PRO A 242 28.75 -13.08 1.02
C PRO A 242 28.37 -12.89 -0.45
N SER A 243 29.29 -13.23 -1.35
CA SER A 243 29.10 -13.08 -2.79
C SER A 243 29.29 -14.41 -3.52
N THR A 244 28.70 -14.53 -4.70
CA THR A 244 28.97 -15.64 -5.64
C THR A 244 30.34 -15.49 -6.27
N ASP A 245 30.83 -16.54 -6.95
CA ASP A 245 32.07 -16.49 -7.74
C ASP A 245 32.03 -15.43 -8.87
N LYS A 246 30.83 -14.92 -9.21
CA LYS A 246 30.60 -13.85 -10.18
C LYS A 246 30.61 -12.44 -9.56
N GLY A 247 30.80 -12.34 -8.24
CA GLY A 247 30.83 -11.06 -7.52
C GLY A 247 29.45 -10.49 -7.17
N THR A 248 28.37 -11.28 -7.23
CA THR A 248 27.02 -10.84 -6.86
C THR A 248 26.73 -11.22 -5.41
N VAL A 249 26.18 -10.29 -4.62
CA VAL A 249 25.82 -10.54 -3.22
C VAL A 249 24.70 -11.58 -3.10
N ILE A 250 24.86 -12.50 -2.16
CA ILE A 250 23.86 -13.52 -1.80
C ILE A 250 23.05 -12.98 -0.62
N ARG A 251 22.00 -12.19 -0.90
CA ARG A 251 21.25 -11.41 0.11
C ARG A 251 20.76 -12.24 1.30
N LYS A 252 20.14 -13.40 1.06
CA LYS A 252 19.67 -14.31 2.13
C LYS A 252 20.80 -14.76 3.06
N LYS A 253 22.00 -14.97 2.51
CA LYS A 253 23.18 -15.35 3.31
C LYS A 253 23.75 -14.13 4.05
N ALA A 254 23.69 -12.94 3.46
CA ALA A 254 24.08 -11.70 4.13
C ALA A 254 23.17 -11.41 5.33
N GLU A 255 21.85 -11.52 5.15
CA GLU A 255 20.86 -11.38 6.20
C GLU A 255 21.08 -12.37 7.35
N ALA A 256 21.31 -13.65 7.03
CA ALA A 256 21.63 -14.66 8.04
C ALA A 256 22.97 -14.40 8.76
N MET A 257 24.00 -13.95 8.02
CA MET A 257 25.33 -13.66 8.57
C MET A 257 25.31 -12.47 9.53
N TYR A 258 24.48 -11.47 9.24
CA TYR A 258 24.37 -10.23 10.01
C TYR A 258 23.05 -10.11 10.78
N ALA A 259 22.39 -11.24 11.07
CA ALA A 259 21.05 -11.27 11.68
C ALA A 259 20.96 -10.42 12.94
N ASP A 260 21.86 -10.61 13.92
CA ASP A 260 21.85 -9.85 15.18
C ASP A 260 21.98 -8.32 14.96
N LEU A 261 22.80 -7.93 13.97
CA LEU A 261 22.99 -6.53 13.61
C LEU A 261 21.72 -5.95 12.98
N VAL A 262 21.12 -6.68 12.05
CA VAL A 262 19.90 -6.28 11.35
C VAL A 262 18.72 -6.20 12.32
N GLU A 263 18.54 -7.19 13.20
CA GLU A 263 17.51 -7.16 14.24
C GLU A 263 17.68 -5.96 15.16
N LYS A 264 18.92 -5.67 15.56
CA LYS A 264 19.20 -4.50 16.38
C LYS A 264 18.84 -3.20 15.65
N MET A 265 19.16 -3.07 14.36
CA MET A 265 18.79 -1.88 13.58
C MET A 265 17.27 -1.67 13.55
N TYR A 266 16.49 -2.71 13.28
CA TYR A 266 15.03 -2.62 13.27
C TYR A 266 14.46 -2.33 14.66
N LYS A 267 15.00 -2.96 15.70
CA LYS A 267 14.61 -2.72 17.08
C LYS A 267 14.86 -1.26 17.48
N ASP A 268 16.07 -0.75 17.24
CA ASP A 268 16.47 0.63 17.55
C ASP A 268 15.61 1.63 16.75
N PHE A 269 15.23 1.28 15.52
CA PHE A 269 14.32 2.08 14.70
C PHE A 269 12.89 2.14 15.25
N LEU A 270 12.32 1.00 15.68
CA LEU A 270 10.93 0.93 16.18
C LEU A 270 10.77 1.48 17.59
N GLU A 271 11.73 1.19 18.47
CA GLU A 271 11.73 1.70 19.84
C GLU A 271 12.08 3.20 19.86
N GLY A 272 12.83 3.65 18.85
CA GLY A 272 13.36 4.99 18.77
C GLY A 272 14.49 5.22 19.76
N PRO A 273 15.16 6.38 19.68
CA PRO A 273 16.22 6.74 20.60
C PRO A 273 15.70 6.81 22.04
N VAL A 274 16.48 6.29 22.99
CA VAL A 274 16.18 6.43 24.42
C VAL A 274 16.15 7.92 24.75
N TYR A 275 15.10 8.35 25.43
CA TYR A 275 14.93 9.70 25.94
C TYR A 275 16.22 10.21 26.58
N ASN A 276 16.73 11.35 26.10
CA ASN A 276 17.98 11.90 26.58
C ASN A 276 17.73 13.03 27.61
N SER A 277 18.00 12.77 28.89
CA SER A 277 17.75 13.72 29.97
C SER A 277 18.56 15.01 29.88
N SER A 278 19.65 15.05 29.10
CA SER A 278 20.42 16.28 28.86
C SER A 278 19.81 17.22 27.81
N SER A 279 18.78 16.78 27.09
CA SER A 279 17.98 17.59 26.15
C SER A 279 16.50 17.58 26.57
N ASP A 280 16.24 17.65 27.87
CA ASP A 280 14.88 17.64 28.43
C ASP A 280 14.12 18.90 28.01
N SER A 281 13.17 18.75 27.10
CA SER A 281 12.31 19.83 26.61
C SER A 281 11.06 20.05 27.47
N SER A 282 10.94 19.43 28.64
CA SER A 282 9.78 19.61 29.55
C SER A 282 9.52 21.05 29.97
N SER A 283 10.52 21.95 29.86
CA SER A 283 10.37 23.38 30.14
C SER A 283 10.08 24.24 28.89
N TRP A 284 9.83 23.65 27.73
CA TRP A 284 9.56 24.41 26.51
C TRP A 284 8.21 25.12 26.56
N SER A 285 8.17 26.35 26.07
CA SER A 285 6.91 27.06 25.84
C SER A 285 6.11 26.43 24.71
N ALA A 286 4.80 26.77 24.65
CA ALA A 286 3.91 26.41 23.55
C ALA A 286 4.53 26.71 22.18
N LYS A 287 5.08 27.93 22.02
CA LYS A 287 5.68 28.39 20.78
C LYS A 287 6.95 27.62 20.41
N GLN A 288 7.80 27.29 21.39
CA GLN A 288 9.02 26.50 21.14
C GLN A 288 8.67 25.08 20.69
N THR A 289 7.67 24.47 21.31
CA THR A 289 7.19 23.12 20.94
C THR A 289 6.58 23.12 19.54
N GLU A 290 5.75 24.12 19.20
CA GLU A 290 5.22 24.30 17.85
C GLU A 290 6.33 24.46 16.81
N SER A 291 7.30 25.36 17.03
CA SER A 291 8.41 25.56 16.10
C SER A 291 9.24 24.28 15.91
N PHE A 292 9.45 23.50 16.97
CA PHE A 292 10.11 22.21 16.87
C PHE A 292 9.29 21.19 16.08
N LEU A 293 7.98 21.12 16.30
CA LEU A 293 7.10 20.21 15.58
C LEU A 293 7.07 20.57 14.09
N VAL A 294 6.86 21.84 13.75
CA VAL A 294 6.90 22.35 12.36
C VAL A 294 8.21 21.98 11.69
N LYS A 295 9.35 22.26 12.34
CA LYS A 295 10.66 21.91 11.80
C LYS A 295 10.83 20.40 11.62
N SER A 296 10.45 19.60 12.61
CA SER A 296 10.58 18.14 12.55
C SER A 296 9.71 17.53 11.45
N ILE A 297 8.49 18.06 11.26
CA ILE A 297 7.58 17.62 10.20
C ILE A 297 8.15 18.03 8.83
N ALA A 298 8.63 19.27 8.70
CA ALA A 298 9.27 19.78 7.49
C ALA A 298 10.49 18.96 7.07
N ASP A 299 11.35 18.63 8.03
CA ASP A 299 12.55 17.81 7.81
C ASP A 299 12.18 16.38 7.36
N VAL A 300 11.18 15.77 8.01
CA VAL A 300 10.74 14.38 7.69
C VAL A 300 10.01 14.29 6.35
N LEU A 301 9.23 15.31 5.99
CA LEU A 301 8.48 15.33 4.72
C LEU A 301 9.27 15.97 3.57
N HIS A 302 10.48 16.48 3.84
CA HIS A 302 11.28 17.23 2.87
C HIS A 302 10.52 18.41 2.24
N MET A 303 9.74 19.12 3.06
CA MET A 303 8.90 20.24 2.66
C MET A 303 9.32 21.51 3.41
N PRO A 304 9.12 22.71 2.82
CA PRO A 304 9.47 23.94 3.52
C PRO A 304 8.54 24.19 4.71
N GLU A 305 9.08 24.74 5.82
CA GLU A 305 8.33 24.96 7.07
C GLU A 305 7.02 25.75 6.88
N PHE A 306 6.97 26.70 5.93
CA PHE A 306 5.76 27.49 5.66
C PHE A 306 4.58 26.64 5.17
N ALA A 307 4.80 25.41 4.70
CA ALA A 307 3.73 24.49 4.32
C ALA A 307 2.90 24.01 5.52
N PHE A 308 3.41 24.20 6.74
CA PHE A 308 2.81 23.74 8.00
C PHE A 308 2.30 24.88 8.88
N ASN A 309 1.95 26.02 8.28
CA ASN A 309 1.39 27.17 9.00
C ASN A 309 -0.03 26.92 9.54
N ASP A 310 -0.76 25.96 8.98
CA ASP A 310 -2.06 25.54 9.48
C ASP A 310 -1.89 24.43 10.54
N HIS A 311 -1.87 24.82 11.81
CA HIS A 311 -1.61 23.91 12.92
C HIS A 311 -2.78 22.97 13.24
N GLU A 312 -3.97 23.23 12.68
CA GLU A 312 -5.16 22.40 12.84
C GLU A 312 -5.29 21.35 11.72
N ARG A 313 -4.51 21.49 10.64
CA ARG A 313 -4.50 20.51 9.56
C ARG A 313 -3.77 19.24 10.00
N SER A 314 -4.37 18.10 9.67
CA SER A 314 -3.74 16.80 9.87
C SER A 314 -2.45 16.68 9.07
N VAL A 315 -1.36 16.26 9.70
CA VAL A 315 -0.08 16.01 9.01
C VAL A 315 -0.16 14.83 8.03
N PHE A 316 -1.11 13.91 8.22
CA PHE A 316 -1.39 12.84 7.26
C PHE A 316 -1.99 13.39 5.96
N ASP A 317 -2.80 14.46 6.03
CA ASP A 317 -3.32 15.16 4.84
C ASP A 317 -2.22 15.94 4.09
N LEU A 318 -1.01 16.02 4.65
CA LEU A 318 0.17 16.68 4.09
C LEU A 318 1.24 15.69 3.61
N GLY A 319 0.96 14.39 3.62
CA GLY A 319 1.85 13.36 3.08
C GLY A 319 2.59 12.51 4.12
N LEU A 320 2.28 12.67 5.41
CA LEU A 320 2.76 11.74 6.43
C LEU A 320 2.16 10.34 6.20
N ASN A 321 3.01 9.32 6.17
CA ASN A 321 2.67 7.92 5.99
C ASN A 321 3.24 7.11 7.18
N SER A 322 3.04 5.79 7.21
CA SER A 322 3.48 4.97 8.35
C SER A 322 5.00 5.03 8.59
N LEU A 323 5.81 5.12 7.53
CA LEU A 323 7.27 5.18 7.64
C LEU A 323 7.73 6.54 8.19
N THR A 324 7.24 7.62 7.59
CA THR A 324 7.56 8.99 8.03
C THR A 324 6.94 9.32 9.39
N ALA A 325 5.82 8.67 9.75
CA ALA A 325 5.26 8.75 11.10
C ALA A 325 6.23 8.15 12.15
N ILE A 326 6.86 7.00 11.89
CA ILE A 326 7.87 6.45 12.81
C ILE A 326 9.05 7.42 12.96
N GLN A 327 9.54 8.01 11.86
CA GLN A 327 10.63 8.99 11.90
C GLN A 327 10.25 10.24 12.71
N LEU A 328 9.07 10.81 12.47
CA LEU A 328 8.58 11.98 13.19
C LEU A 328 8.39 11.67 14.68
N ARG A 329 7.78 10.52 15.02
CA ARG A 329 7.62 10.08 16.40
C ARG A 329 8.98 9.94 17.08
N ASN A 330 9.97 9.37 16.41
CA ASN A 330 11.31 9.21 16.96
C ASN A 330 12.02 10.56 17.15
N ALA A 331 11.81 11.52 16.25
CA ALA A 331 12.32 12.89 16.43
C ALA A 331 11.70 13.54 17.68
N ILE A 332 10.40 13.38 17.89
CA ILE A 332 9.69 13.89 19.08
C ILE A 332 10.17 13.16 20.35
N ALA A 333 10.29 11.84 20.32
CA ALA A 333 10.71 11.01 21.45
C ALA A 333 12.14 11.29 21.93
N LYS A 334 13.00 11.90 21.10
CA LYS A 334 14.33 12.39 21.53
C LYS A 334 14.23 13.51 22.58
N GLN A 335 13.20 14.36 22.46
CA GLN A 335 13.05 15.58 23.24
C GLN A 335 12.00 15.45 24.36
N PHE A 336 11.02 14.57 24.17
CA PHE A 336 9.88 14.41 25.07
C PHE A 336 9.78 12.99 25.62
N LYS A 337 9.40 12.87 26.90
CA LYS A 337 9.11 11.58 27.54
C LYS A 337 7.74 11.05 27.08
N ASN A 338 7.53 9.74 27.20
CA ASN A 338 6.22 9.09 27.05
C ASN A 338 5.51 9.33 25.71
N VAL A 339 6.23 9.27 24.59
CA VAL A 339 5.63 9.33 23.25
C VAL A 339 5.32 7.90 22.78
N PRO A 340 4.08 7.37 22.93
CA PRO A 340 3.76 6.00 22.51
C PRO A 340 3.83 5.81 20.99
N GLN A 341 3.84 4.56 20.51
CA GLN A 341 3.93 4.28 19.06
C GLN A 341 2.76 4.85 18.26
N ASN A 342 1.56 4.88 18.84
CA ASN A 342 0.36 5.42 18.20
C ASN A 342 0.18 6.94 18.42
N PHE A 343 1.18 7.63 19.00
CA PHE A 343 1.07 9.04 19.39
C PHE A 343 0.60 9.94 18.25
N LEU A 344 1.20 9.81 17.06
CA LEU A 344 0.85 10.67 15.91
C LEU A 344 -0.52 10.37 15.33
N PHE A 345 -0.99 9.12 15.41
CA PHE A 345 -2.34 8.75 14.98
C PHE A 345 -3.41 9.34 15.91
N GLN A 346 -3.09 9.46 17.20
CA GLN A 346 -3.98 10.08 18.18
C GLN A 346 -3.90 11.62 18.17
N ASN A 347 -2.75 12.16 17.82
CA ASN A 347 -2.46 13.59 17.80
C ASN A 347 -1.98 13.97 16.39
N SER A 348 -2.91 14.02 15.45
CA SER A 348 -2.59 14.17 14.02
C SER A 348 -2.30 15.61 13.59
N THR A 349 -2.47 16.60 14.46
CA THR A 349 -2.28 18.03 14.15
C THR A 349 -1.15 18.62 15.01
N ILE A 350 -0.50 19.69 14.55
CA ILE A 350 0.56 20.33 15.34
C ILE A 350 0.00 20.83 16.68
N SER A 351 -1.22 21.38 16.68
CA SER A 351 -1.91 21.82 17.88
C SER A 351 -2.15 20.68 18.88
N SER A 352 -2.67 19.54 18.42
CA SER A 352 -2.92 18.37 19.29
C SER A 352 -1.63 17.74 19.79
N MET A 353 -0.59 17.64 18.95
CA MET A 353 0.73 17.17 19.36
C MET A 353 1.32 18.09 20.44
N ARG A 354 1.31 19.41 20.23
CA ARG A 354 1.78 20.38 21.22
C ARG A 354 1.04 20.21 22.55
N GLN A 355 -0.29 20.12 22.50
CA GLN A 355 -1.11 19.98 23.69
C GLN A 355 -0.74 18.71 24.47
N ALA A 356 -0.61 17.57 23.77
CA ALA A 356 -0.25 16.30 24.39
C ALA A 356 1.18 16.26 24.95
N LEU A 357 2.12 17.00 24.34
CA LEU A 357 3.52 17.06 24.80
C LEU A 357 3.73 18.01 25.97
N LEU A 358 2.90 19.06 26.11
CA LEU A 358 3.03 20.08 27.16
C LEU A 358 2.09 19.88 28.35
N SER A 359 1.11 18.99 28.25
CA SER A 359 0.29 18.61 29.39
C SER A 359 1.14 17.84 30.41
N ASP A 360 1.54 18.50 31.49
CA ASP A 360 2.17 17.89 32.69
C ASP A 360 1.23 16.87 33.35
N SER A 361 -0.08 17.00 33.09
CA SER A 361 -1.08 15.99 33.33
C SER A 361 -0.99 14.94 32.22
N GLN A 362 -0.60 13.72 32.58
CA GLN A 362 -1.10 12.53 31.89
C GLN A 362 -2.63 12.66 31.82
N VAL A 363 -3.17 13.17 30.71
CA VAL A 363 -4.62 13.12 30.46
C VAL A 363 -4.95 11.64 30.53
N GLY A 364 -5.67 11.24 31.57
CA GLY A 364 -5.94 9.83 31.82
C GLY A 364 -6.70 9.23 30.64
N ALA A 365 -6.54 7.94 30.40
CA ALA A 365 -7.29 7.25 29.33
C ALA A 365 -8.81 7.48 29.41
N ALA A 366 -9.34 7.68 30.63
CA ALA A 366 -10.74 8.03 30.87
C ALA A 366 -11.12 9.44 30.37
N GLU A 367 -10.26 10.43 30.58
CA GLU A 367 -10.51 11.81 30.15
C GLU A 367 -10.39 11.94 28.61
N LEU A 368 -9.43 11.24 28.00
CA LEU A 368 -9.36 11.11 26.54
C LEU A 368 -10.59 10.43 25.94
N ALA A 369 -11.10 9.39 26.59
CA ALA A 369 -12.33 8.72 26.15
C ALA A 369 -13.54 9.67 26.23
N GLU A 370 -13.66 10.42 27.32
CA GLU A 370 -14.71 11.41 27.51
C GLU A 370 -14.67 12.52 26.45
N MET A 371 -13.49 13.06 26.14
CA MET A 371 -13.33 14.03 25.06
C MET A 371 -13.82 13.47 23.71
N ARG A 372 -13.53 12.20 23.41
CA ARG A 372 -13.99 11.56 22.17
C ARG A 372 -15.52 11.40 22.17
N TYR A 373 -16.13 11.05 23.29
CA TYR A 373 -17.59 11.00 23.41
C TYR A 373 -18.21 12.37 23.12
N GLN A 374 -17.68 13.43 23.72
CA GLN A 374 -18.14 14.79 23.49
C GLN A 374 -18.04 15.19 22.01
N GLN A 375 -16.90 14.92 21.36
CA GLN A 375 -16.72 15.16 19.92
C GLN A 375 -17.75 14.41 19.07
N ALA A 376 -17.97 13.12 19.34
CA ALA A 376 -18.95 12.32 18.61
C ALA A 376 -20.39 12.82 18.83
N GLN A 377 -20.72 13.24 20.05
CA GLN A 377 -22.02 13.80 20.41
C GLN A 377 -22.29 15.13 19.68
N GLU A 378 -21.30 16.02 19.66
CA GLU A 378 -21.38 17.30 18.95
C GLU A 378 -21.49 17.09 17.44
N LEU A 379 -20.74 16.14 16.88
CA LEU A 379 -20.82 15.80 15.47
C LEU A 379 -22.21 15.25 15.12
N ALA A 380 -22.75 14.32 15.91
CA ALA A 380 -24.10 13.80 15.73
C ALA A 380 -25.14 14.92 15.77
N LYS A 381 -25.05 15.82 16.75
CA LYS A 381 -25.91 17.01 16.83
C LYS A 381 -25.83 17.87 15.57
N SER A 382 -24.63 18.13 15.06
CA SER A 382 -24.42 18.92 13.84
C SER A 382 -25.09 18.30 12.61
N TYR A 383 -25.11 16.97 12.51
CA TYR A 383 -25.77 16.26 11.41
C TYR A 383 -27.29 16.28 11.56
N LEU A 384 -27.83 16.19 12.78
CA LEU A 384 -29.27 16.37 13.02
C LEU A 384 -29.73 17.78 12.63
N GLU A 385 -28.95 18.81 12.97
CA GLU A 385 -29.25 20.20 12.59
C GLU A 385 -29.20 20.42 11.07
N ARG A 386 -28.21 19.84 10.39
CA ARG A 386 -28.12 19.83 8.92
C ARG A 386 -29.31 19.11 8.30
N ALA A 387 -29.61 17.91 8.80
CA ALA A 387 -30.70 17.08 8.30
C ALA A 387 -32.06 17.74 8.47
N ASN A 388 -32.26 18.48 9.57
CA ASN A 388 -33.48 19.23 9.78
C ASN A 388 -33.74 20.27 8.68
N LYS A 389 -32.68 20.88 8.14
CA LYS A 389 -32.74 21.90 7.08
C LYS A 389 -32.81 21.27 5.69
N ASP A 390 -32.02 20.23 5.44
CA ASP A 390 -31.84 19.65 4.11
C ASP A 390 -32.95 18.67 3.70
N PHE A 391 -33.65 18.07 4.67
CA PHE A 391 -34.72 17.11 4.42
C PHE A 391 -36.07 17.63 4.94
N SER A 392 -37.04 17.72 4.04
CA SER A 392 -38.45 17.88 4.40
C SER A 392 -39.04 16.55 4.91
N VAL A 393 -40.25 16.58 5.47
CA VAL A 393 -40.96 15.33 5.81
C VAL A 393 -41.46 14.71 4.51
N ALA A 394 -40.97 13.53 4.18
CA ALA A 394 -41.32 12.82 2.96
C ALA A 394 -42.73 12.20 3.04
N LYS A 395 -43.35 12.04 1.88
CA LYS A 395 -44.56 11.24 1.68
C LYS A 395 -44.18 9.87 1.14
N ASN A 396 -44.68 8.82 1.76
CA ASN A 396 -44.47 7.44 1.34
C ASN A 396 -45.80 6.88 0.81
N ASP A 397 -45.99 7.02 -0.50
CA ASP A 397 -47.13 6.51 -1.27
C ASP A 397 -46.67 5.30 -2.10
N TYR A 398 -45.96 4.37 -1.47
CA TYR A 398 -45.42 3.19 -2.14
C TYR A 398 -46.56 2.27 -2.59
N GLU A 399 -46.75 2.10 -3.91
CA GLU A 399 -47.65 1.06 -4.45
C GLU A 399 -46.95 -0.30 -4.47
N ALA A 400 -47.51 -1.24 -3.73
CA ALA A 400 -46.91 -2.52 -3.35
C ALA A 400 -46.41 -3.42 -4.48
N GLU A 401 -47.11 -3.43 -5.61
CA GLU A 401 -46.95 -4.48 -6.61
C GLU A 401 -46.24 -4.01 -7.89
N LYS A 402 -45.78 -2.74 -7.96
CA LYS A 402 -45.43 -2.10 -9.26
C LYS A 402 -44.01 -1.60 -9.44
N LYS A 403 -43.13 -1.58 -8.43
CA LYS A 403 -41.76 -1.06 -8.60
C LYS A 403 -40.71 -2.16 -8.69
N GLU A 404 -40.01 -2.17 -9.81
CA GLU A 404 -38.84 -3.00 -10.06
C GLU A 404 -37.74 -2.67 -9.04
N LYS A 405 -37.07 -3.68 -8.48
CA LYS A 405 -36.00 -3.46 -7.50
C LYS A 405 -34.70 -3.10 -8.23
N VAL A 406 -34.30 -1.84 -8.14
CA VAL A 406 -33.06 -1.31 -8.72
C VAL A 406 -32.17 -0.84 -7.59
N VAL A 407 -31.04 -1.52 -7.40
CA VAL A 407 -30.15 -1.34 -6.25
C VAL A 407 -28.95 -0.49 -6.65
N LEU A 408 -28.57 0.47 -5.81
CA LEU A 408 -27.24 1.05 -5.81
C LEU A 408 -26.46 0.47 -4.63
N LEU A 409 -25.36 -0.21 -4.92
CA LEU A 409 -24.48 -0.84 -3.94
C LEU A 409 -23.15 -0.07 -3.87
N THR A 410 -22.80 0.40 -2.68
CA THR A 410 -21.43 0.85 -2.40
C THR A 410 -20.64 -0.31 -1.77
N GLY A 411 -19.33 -0.38 -2.02
CA GLY A 411 -18.46 -1.36 -1.36
C GLY A 411 -18.48 -2.75 -1.99
N ALA A 412 -18.94 -2.90 -3.23
CA ALA A 412 -19.02 -4.16 -3.97
C ALA A 412 -17.69 -4.92 -4.12
N THR A 413 -16.55 -4.24 -3.94
CA THR A 413 -15.19 -4.83 -3.96
C THR A 413 -14.67 -5.23 -2.58
N GLY A 414 -15.37 -4.85 -1.52
CA GLY A 414 -15.07 -5.25 -0.14
C GLY A 414 -15.57 -6.65 0.19
N SER A 415 -15.14 -7.20 1.33
CA SER A 415 -15.45 -8.58 1.72
C SER A 415 -16.95 -8.87 1.71
N LEU A 416 -17.73 -8.17 2.53
CA LEU A 416 -19.18 -8.36 2.58
C LEU A 416 -19.88 -7.93 1.28
N GLY A 417 -19.45 -6.84 0.67
CA GLY A 417 -20.07 -6.29 -0.54
C GLY A 417 -19.99 -7.19 -1.77
N SER A 418 -18.91 -7.95 -1.95
CA SER A 418 -18.80 -8.90 -3.08
C SER A 418 -19.81 -10.04 -2.95
N PHE A 419 -20.04 -10.55 -1.74
CA PHE A 419 -21.06 -11.56 -1.49
C PHE A 419 -22.47 -10.97 -1.64
N MET A 420 -22.70 -9.73 -1.20
CA MET A 420 -24.01 -9.08 -1.41
C MET A 420 -24.32 -8.87 -2.89
N LEU A 421 -23.32 -8.48 -3.69
CA LEU A 421 -23.50 -8.38 -5.14
C LEU A 421 -23.84 -9.75 -5.75
N ARG A 422 -23.15 -10.81 -5.35
CA ARG A 422 -23.46 -12.19 -5.79
C ARG A 422 -24.92 -12.55 -5.49
N ASP A 423 -25.38 -12.30 -4.27
CA ASP A 423 -26.73 -12.67 -3.84
C ASP A 423 -27.80 -11.82 -4.55
N LEU A 424 -27.55 -10.52 -4.73
CA LEU A 424 -28.40 -9.62 -5.52
C LEU A 424 -28.56 -10.06 -6.98
N LEU A 425 -27.48 -10.58 -7.59
CA LEU A 425 -27.52 -11.03 -8.98
C LEU A 425 -28.22 -12.38 -9.14
N LYS A 426 -28.17 -13.23 -8.12
CA LYS A 426 -28.91 -14.49 -8.09
C LYS A 426 -30.40 -14.30 -7.84
N ASP A 427 -30.81 -13.20 -7.21
CA ASP A 427 -32.22 -12.90 -6.98
C ASP A 427 -32.89 -12.36 -8.25
N ALA A 428 -33.94 -13.06 -8.72
CA ALA A 428 -34.67 -12.71 -9.94
C ALA A 428 -35.57 -11.46 -9.81
N THR A 429 -35.86 -11.03 -8.57
CA THR A 429 -36.68 -9.82 -8.31
C THR A 429 -35.88 -8.53 -8.45
N VAL A 430 -34.54 -8.63 -8.41
CA VAL A 430 -33.63 -7.50 -8.62
C VAL A 430 -33.44 -7.26 -10.11
N LYS A 431 -33.89 -6.12 -10.62
CA LYS A 431 -33.76 -5.81 -12.05
C LYS A 431 -32.34 -5.40 -12.43
N LYS A 432 -31.73 -4.51 -11.63
CA LYS A 432 -30.41 -3.93 -11.94
C LYS A 432 -29.66 -3.53 -10.67
N VAL A 433 -28.33 -3.68 -10.69
CA VAL A 433 -27.42 -3.27 -9.62
C VAL A 433 -26.39 -2.27 -10.16
N TYR A 434 -26.37 -1.07 -9.59
CA TYR A 434 -25.37 -0.04 -9.83
C TYR A 434 -24.29 -0.14 -8.75
N CYS A 435 -23.06 -0.50 -9.12
CA CYS A 435 -21.95 -0.63 -8.18
C CYS A 435 -21.10 0.64 -8.19
N LEU A 436 -21.12 1.41 -7.09
CA LEU A 436 -20.19 2.53 -6.93
C LEU A 436 -18.85 2.01 -6.39
N ILE A 437 -17.78 2.18 -7.17
CA ILE A 437 -16.43 1.68 -6.85
C ILE A 437 -15.42 2.84 -6.88
N ARG A 438 -14.54 2.92 -5.86
CA ARG A 438 -13.41 3.86 -5.84
C ARG A 438 -12.36 3.46 -6.88
N GLY A 439 -11.88 4.41 -7.68
CA GLY A 439 -10.80 4.19 -8.66
C GLY A 439 -11.01 4.98 -9.95
N LYS A 440 -10.09 4.80 -10.90
CA LYS A 440 -10.25 5.33 -12.27
C LYS A 440 -11.30 4.52 -13.01
N GLU A 441 -12.09 5.18 -13.85
CA GLU A 441 -13.20 4.57 -14.60
C GLU A 441 -12.76 3.36 -15.42
N THR A 442 -11.58 3.42 -16.03
CA THR A 442 -10.97 2.36 -16.83
C THR A 442 -10.64 1.08 -16.05
N GLU A 443 -10.57 1.16 -14.72
CA GLU A 443 -10.12 0.05 -13.85
C GLU A 443 -11.27 -0.57 -13.05
N LEU A 444 -12.45 0.05 -13.01
CA LEU A 444 -13.50 -0.31 -12.04
C LEU A 444 -14.02 -1.74 -12.25
N HIS A 445 -14.24 -2.13 -13.51
CA HIS A 445 -14.71 -3.47 -13.84
C HIS A 445 -13.65 -4.53 -13.47
N THR A 446 -12.39 -4.32 -13.84
CA THR A 446 -11.27 -5.19 -13.48
C THR A 446 -11.14 -5.34 -11.97
N ARG A 447 -11.28 -4.25 -11.21
CA ARG A 447 -11.29 -4.29 -9.74
C ARG A 447 -12.42 -5.14 -9.17
N LEU A 448 -13.61 -5.07 -9.78
CA LEU A 448 -14.76 -5.88 -9.36
C LEU A 448 -14.53 -7.36 -9.65
N VAL A 449 -14.06 -7.71 -10.85
CA VAL A 449 -13.71 -9.08 -11.24
C VAL A 449 -12.64 -9.65 -10.31
N ASN A 450 -11.55 -8.90 -10.06
CA ASN A 450 -10.49 -9.30 -9.15
C ASN A 450 -11.01 -9.53 -7.72
N ALA A 451 -11.96 -8.71 -7.25
CA ALA A 451 -12.59 -8.89 -5.94
C ALA A 451 -13.42 -10.18 -5.84
N PHE A 452 -14.10 -10.59 -6.92
CA PHE A 452 -14.83 -11.85 -7.01
C PHE A 452 -13.86 -13.04 -7.05
N THR A 453 -12.91 -13.02 -7.98
CA THR A 453 -11.96 -14.12 -8.20
C THR A 453 -11.09 -14.38 -6.97
N SER A 454 -10.59 -13.33 -6.30
CA SER A 454 -9.79 -13.46 -5.07
C SER A 454 -10.56 -14.09 -3.90
N ARG A 455 -11.89 -14.13 -3.98
CA ARG A 455 -12.79 -14.73 -2.98
C ARG A 455 -13.44 -16.02 -3.47
N HIS A 456 -12.93 -16.59 -4.56
CA HIS A 456 -13.48 -17.78 -5.21
C HIS A 456 -14.99 -17.67 -5.54
N LEU A 457 -15.48 -16.45 -5.76
CA LEU A 457 -16.83 -16.22 -6.28
C LEU A 457 -16.84 -16.41 -7.79
N ASP A 458 -17.95 -16.92 -8.31
CA ASP A 458 -18.16 -17.10 -9.74
C ASP A 458 -18.20 -15.74 -10.45
N SER A 459 -17.11 -15.41 -11.16
CA SER A 459 -16.97 -14.15 -11.91
C SER A 459 -17.89 -14.08 -13.13
N SER A 460 -18.40 -15.20 -13.64
CA SER A 460 -19.34 -15.20 -14.78
C SER A 460 -20.67 -14.52 -14.43
N LEU A 461 -21.00 -14.43 -13.13
CA LEU A 461 -22.15 -13.65 -12.65
C LEU A 461 -22.04 -12.15 -12.99
N LEU A 462 -20.83 -11.65 -13.26
CA LEU A 462 -20.59 -10.26 -13.62
C LEU A 462 -20.85 -9.99 -15.10
N GLU A 463 -20.91 -11.02 -15.94
CA GLU A 463 -21.12 -10.91 -17.39
C GLU A 463 -22.62 -10.75 -17.71
N THR A 464 -23.21 -9.64 -17.26
CA THR A 464 -24.65 -9.38 -17.43
C THR A 464 -24.97 -7.89 -17.58
N GLU A 465 -26.00 -7.58 -18.35
CA GLU A 465 -26.54 -6.21 -18.48
C GLU A 465 -27.23 -5.70 -17.20
N ARG A 466 -27.47 -6.60 -16.23
CA ARG A 466 -28.04 -6.27 -14.92
C ARG A 466 -27.06 -5.55 -14.00
N ILE A 467 -25.79 -5.41 -14.37
CA ILE A 467 -24.80 -4.68 -13.58
C ILE A 467 -24.36 -3.45 -14.35
N GLU A 468 -24.15 -2.36 -13.62
CA GLU A 468 -23.40 -1.23 -14.13
C GLU A 468 -22.43 -0.72 -13.07
N VAL A 469 -21.16 -0.57 -13.45
CA VAL A 469 -20.11 -0.12 -12.54
C VAL A 469 -19.84 1.36 -12.77
N LEU A 470 -19.86 2.15 -11.70
CA LEU A 470 -19.70 3.60 -11.75
C LEU A 470 -18.63 4.05 -10.75
N PRO A 471 -17.90 5.16 -11.02
CA PRO A 471 -16.94 5.69 -10.08
C PRO A 471 -17.64 6.23 -8.82
N MET A 472 -17.09 5.91 -7.65
CA MET A 472 -17.57 6.41 -6.36
C MET A 472 -16.90 7.75 -6.03
N ARG A 473 -17.60 8.87 -6.25
CA ARG A 473 -17.11 10.24 -5.97
C ARG A 473 -18.10 11.02 -5.12
N LEU A 474 -18.43 10.49 -3.94
CA LEU A 474 -19.53 11.00 -3.10
C LEU A 474 -19.29 12.41 -2.52
N THR A 475 -18.05 12.90 -2.50
CA THR A 475 -17.69 14.26 -2.07
C THR A 475 -17.87 15.30 -3.18
N GLU A 476 -17.96 14.86 -4.45
CA GLU A 476 -18.10 15.75 -5.60
C GLU A 476 -19.58 16.12 -5.84
N GLN A 477 -19.80 17.26 -6.50
CA GLN A 477 -21.14 17.66 -6.93
C GLN A 477 -21.76 16.57 -7.82
N TYR A 478 -23.04 16.27 -7.62
CA TYR A 478 -23.75 15.18 -8.33
C TYR A 478 -23.05 13.81 -8.22
N LEU A 479 -22.31 13.57 -7.13
CA LEU A 479 -21.52 12.35 -6.90
C LEU A 479 -20.45 12.12 -7.99
N GLY A 480 -19.96 13.19 -8.62
CA GLY A 480 -18.98 13.15 -9.71
C GLY A 480 -19.56 12.73 -11.06
N LEU A 481 -20.89 12.68 -11.19
CA LEU A 481 -21.59 12.38 -12.44
C LEU A 481 -22.03 13.66 -13.14
N THR A 482 -22.41 13.55 -14.42
CA THR A 482 -23.16 14.63 -15.07
C THR A 482 -24.53 14.80 -14.39
N LYS A 483 -25.06 16.02 -14.42
CA LYS A 483 -26.37 16.31 -13.82
C LYS A 483 -27.46 15.43 -14.43
N GLU A 484 -27.44 15.23 -15.75
CA GLU A 484 -28.41 14.40 -16.47
C GLU A 484 -28.35 12.94 -16.00
N ARG A 485 -27.12 12.42 -15.81
CA ARG A 485 -26.94 11.05 -15.34
C ARG A 485 -27.36 10.89 -13.88
N TYR A 486 -27.03 11.87 -13.04
CA TYR A 486 -27.43 11.91 -11.65
C TYR A 486 -28.96 11.90 -11.52
N GLU A 487 -29.69 12.75 -12.23
CA GLU A 487 -31.16 12.76 -12.19
C GLU A 487 -31.76 11.46 -12.74
N GLN A 488 -31.20 10.92 -13.84
CA GLN A 488 -31.65 9.64 -14.38
C GLN A 488 -31.50 8.48 -13.39
N LEU A 489 -30.36 8.41 -12.70
CA LEU A 489 -30.13 7.42 -11.64
C LEU A 489 -31.06 7.68 -10.46
N LYS A 490 -31.22 8.96 -10.10
CA LYS A 490 -32.10 9.40 -9.03
C LYS A 490 -33.55 9.06 -9.30
N GLU A 491 -34.02 8.90 -10.53
CA GLU A 491 -35.37 8.40 -10.83
C GLU A 491 -35.47 6.87 -10.77
N LYS A 492 -34.46 6.17 -11.28
CA LYS A 492 -34.48 4.71 -11.50
C LYS A 492 -34.21 3.89 -10.24
N ILE A 493 -33.28 4.33 -9.40
CA ILE A 493 -32.86 3.56 -8.23
C ILE A 493 -33.99 3.55 -7.20
N THR A 494 -34.24 2.40 -6.60
CA THR A 494 -35.25 2.23 -5.54
C THR A 494 -34.61 1.96 -4.19
N ILE A 495 -33.40 1.41 -4.17
CA ILE A 495 -32.70 0.95 -2.97
C ILE A 495 -31.25 1.40 -3.01
N VAL A 496 -30.73 1.91 -1.90
CA VAL A 496 -29.31 2.18 -1.69
C VAL A 496 -28.81 1.24 -0.59
N GLN A 497 -27.95 0.29 -0.93
CA GLN A 497 -27.20 -0.52 0.04
C GLN A 497 -25.82 0.12 0.24
N HIS A 498 -25.60 0.75 1.40
CA HIS A 498 -24.34 1.38 1.73
C HIS A 498 -23.47 0.45 2.60
N CYS A 499 -22.54 -0.25 1.97
CA CYS A 499 -21.56 -1.11 2.65
C CYS A 499 -20.15 -0.52 2.69
N ALA A 500 -19.81 0.40 1.78
CA ALA A 500 -18.49 1.03 1.76
C ALA A 500 -18.24 1.81 3.05
N TRP A 501 -17.23 1.41 3.82
CA TRP A 501 -16.78 2.15 5.00
C TRP A 501 -15.27 1.93 5.17
N LEU A 502 -14.57 2.92 5.72
CA LEU A 502 -13.18 2.74 6.13
C LEU A 502 -13.14 1.83 7.37
N LEU A 503 -12.29 0.81 7.36
CA LEU A 503 -12.07 -0.08 8.51
C LEU A 503 -10.68 0.17 9.07
N ASP A 504 -10.53 1.25 9.84
CA ASP A 504 -9.29 1.59 10.53
C ASP A 504 -9.60 2.08 11.96
N PHE A 505 -9.26 1.26 12.95
CA PHE A 505 -9.55 1.55 14.35
C PHE A 505 -8.65 2.63 14.96
N ASN A 506 -7.62 3.08 14.25
CA ASN A 506 -6.69 4.12 14.71
C ASN A 506 -7.11 5.53 14.30
N MET A 507 -8.07 5.66 13.38
CA MET A 507 -8.50 6.96 12.87
C MET A 507 -9.46 7.68 13.83
N THR A 508 -9.36 9.01 13.85
CA THR A 508 -10.20 9.90 14.67
C THR A 508 -11.60 10.06 14.08
N ILE A 509 -12.55 10.54 14.89
CA ILE A 509 -13.92 10.81 14.42
C ILE A 509 -13.97 11.87 13.32
N ASP A 510 -13.08 12.88 13.35
CA ASP A 510 -12.98 13.91 12.31
C ASP A 510 -12.53 13.34 10.96
N HIS A 511 -11.60 12.38 10.98
CA HIS A 511 -11.19 11.68 9.77
C HIS A 511 -12.36 10.88 9.20
N TYR A 512 -13.11 10.18 10.05
CA TYR A 512 -14.33 9.49 9.63
C TYR A 512 -15.42 10.45 9.14
N ASP A 513 -15.52 11.65 9.70
CA ASP A 513 -16.45 12.67 9.20
C ASP A 513 -16.14 13.02 7.74
N LYS A 514 -14.88 13.35 7.46
CA LYS A 514 -14.40 13.72 6.13
C LYS A 514 -14.52 12.57 5.12
N GLU A 515 -14.08 11.36 5.49
CA GLU A 515 -13.92 10.25 4.55
C GLU A 515 -15.15 9.35 4.44
N CYS A 516 -16.05 9.35 5.43
CA CYS A 516 -17.19 8.43 5.48
C CYS A 516 -18.53 9.13 5.73
N ILE A 517 -18.68 9.90 6.81
CA ILE A 517 -19.98 10.42 7.24
C ILE A 517 -20.48 11.53 6.29
N ALA A 518 -19.65 12.51 5.93
CA ALA A 518 -20.02 13.56 4.98
C ALA A 518 -20.31 12.99 3.57
N PRO A 519 -19.48 12.09 3.01
CA PRO A 519 -19.81 11.33 1.80
C PRO A 519 -21.14 10.57 1.88
N PHE A 520 -21.40 9.88 2.99
CA PHE A 520 -22.66 9.17 3.21
C PHE A 520 -23.85 10.12 3.29
N TYR A 521 -23.69 11.29 3.92
CA TYR A 521 -24.70 12.35 3.95
C TYR A 521 -25.06 12.86 2.55
N ASN A 522 -24.09 13.00 1.65
CA ASN A 522 -24.36 13.34 0.25
C ASN A 522 -25.12 12.21 -0.48
N LEU A 523 -24.84 10.95 -0.16
CA LEU A 523 -25.60 9.82 -0.68
C LEU A 523 -27.05 9.81 -0.15
N LEU A 524 -27.28 10.23 1.10
CA LEU A 524 -28.64 10.42 1.64
C LEU A 524 -29.39 11.52 0.88
N LYS A 525 -28.73 12.64 0.52
CA LYS A 525 -29.32 13.69 -0.34
C LYS A 525 -29.68 13.17 -1.74
N PHE A 526 -28.87 12.28 -2.30
CA PHE A 526 -29.18 11.61 -3.55
C PHE A 526 -30.41 10.71 -3.42
N ALA A 527 -30.46 9.89 -2.36
CA ALA A 527 -31.55 8.96 -2.09
C ALA A 527 -32.88 9.66 -1.76
N TYR A 528 -32.82 10.88 -1.20
CA TYR A 528 -34.00 11.63 -0.79
C TYR A 528 -34.83 12.19 -1.95
N ARG A 529 -36.16 12.08 -1.79
CA ARG A 529 -37.20 12.68 -2.63
C ARG A 529 -38.36 13.07 -1.71
N GLU A 530 -39.11 14.11 -2.07
CA GLU A 530 -40.29 14.51 -1.27
C GLU A 530 -41.40 13.45 -1.29
N VAL A 531 -41.49 12.68 -2.38
CA VAL A 531 -42.43 11.57 -2.54
C VAL A 531 -41.64 10.31 -2.90
N ASN A 532 -41.86 9.24 -2.14
CA ASN A 532 -41.21 7.94 -2.31
C ASN A 532 -39.67 8.03 -2.41
N PRO A 533 -38.98 8.59 -1.38
CA PRO A 533 -37.51 8.59 -1.25
C PRO A 533 -36.95 7.17 -1.21
N MET A 534 -35.83 6.89 -1.89
CA MET A 534 -35.24 5.54 -1.98
C MET A 534 -35.05 4.90 -0.59
N HIS A 535 -35.21 3.58 -0.48
CA HIS A 535 -34.90 2.88 0.77
C HIS A 535 -33.39 2.84 0.97
N VAL A 536 -32.89 3.37 2.08
CA VAL A 536 -31.46 3.39 2.37
C VAL A 536 -31.14 2.36 3.44
N HIS A 537 -30.29 1.39 3.11
CA HIS A 537 -29.80 0.37 4.02
C HIS A 537 -28.33 0.66 4.33
N PHE A 538 -27.98 0.66 5.62
CA PHE A 538 -26.65 1.01 6.09
C PHE A 538 -26.06 -0.12 6.92
N ILE A 539 -24.90 -0.62 6.48
CA ILE A 539 -24.11 -1.57 7.26
C ILE A 539 -23.46 -0.81 8.43
N SER A 540 -24.00 -1.00 9.63
CA SER A 540 -23.42 -0.52 10.88
C SER A 540 -22.59 -1.64 11.55
N SER A 541 -22.12 -1.38 12.76
CA SER A 541 -21.36 -2.35 13.56
C SER A 541 -21.90 -2.42 14.98
N VAL A 542 -21.83 -3.61 15.58
CA VAL A 542 -22.11 -3.81 17.01
C VAL A 542 -21.28 -2.88 17.91
N SER A 543 -20.12 -2.40 17.45
CA SER A 543 -19.28 -1.46 18.20
C SER A 543 -19.96 -0.10 18.45
N ALA A 544 -20.96 0.28 17.65
CA ALA A 544 -21.75 1.51 17.83
C ALA A 544 -22.65 1.46 19.08
N SER A 545 -22.89 0.24 19.61
CA SER A 545 -23.78 -0.03 20.73
C SER A 545 -23.11 -0.81 21.88
N ALA A 546 -21.91 -1.33 21.65
CA ALA A 546 -21.25 -2.29 22.55
C ALA A 546 -20.92 -1.73 23.95
N ALA A 547 -20.98 -0.41 24.16
CA ALA A 547 -20.78 0.19 25.47
C ALA A 547 -22.07 0.22 26.33
N LEU A 548 -23.23 -0.15 25.77
CA LEU A 548 -24.50 -0.25 26.51
C LEU A 548 -24.60 -1.51 27.41
N GLY A 549 -23.79 -2.53 27.16
CA GLY A 549 -23.79 -3.78 27.93
C GLY A 549 -23.69 -5.03 27.06
N SER A 550 -23.98 -6.18 27.66
CA SER A 550 -23.87 -7.50 27.00
C SER A 550 -25.10 -7.91 26.19
N GLU A 551 -26.29 -7.42 26.55
CA GLU A 551 -27.53 -7.66 25.83
C GLU A 551 -28.06 -6.33 25.31
N ILE A 552 -28.17 -6.23 23.98
CA ILE A 552 -28.53 -4.99 23.30
C ILE A 552 -29.76 -5.28 22.45
N GLU A 553 -30.86 -4.60 22.73
CA GLU A 553 -32.07 -4.68 21.92
C GLU A 553 -31.85 -4.07 20.52
N GLU A 554 -32.47 -4.66 19.50
CA GLU A 554 -32.48 -4.16 18.12
C GLU A 554 -33.42 -2.94 17.95
N LYS A 555 -33.18 -1.90 18.76
CA LYS A 555 -33.89 -0.62 18.70
C LYS A 555 -32.93 0.53 18.33
N PRO A 556 -33.48 1.69 17.89
CA PRO A 556 -32.67 2.88 17.67
C PRO A 556 -31.85 3.24 18.90
N LEU A 557 -30.60 3.67 18.70
CA LEU A 557 -29.72 4.05 19.79
C LEU A 557 -30.24 5.30 20.51
N PRO A 558 -30.01 5.42 21.84
CA PRO A 558 -30.21 6.68 22.53
C PRO A 558 -29.27 7.74 21.95
N PHE A 559 -29.67 9.01 21.99
CA PHE A 559 -28.82 10.14 21.59
C PHE A 559 -27.74 10.43 22.65
N ASP A 560 -26.91 9.42 22.91
CA ASP A 560 -25.81 9.42 23.87
C ASP A 560 -24.64 8.61 23.31
N SER A 561 -23.55 9.30 22.99
CA SER A 561 -22.33 8.74 22.41
C SER A 561 -21.67 7.66 23.29
N HIS A 562 -22.00 7.60 24.58
CA HIS A 562 -21.58 6.51 25.47
C HIS A 562 -22.17 5.14 25.11
N ALA A 563 -23.10 5.09 24.16
CA ALA A 563 -23.53 3.82 23.56
C ALA A 563 -22.41 3.14 22.74
N ALA A 564 -21.52 3.93 22.15
CA ALA A 564 -20.44 3.43 21.29
C ALA A 564 -19.15 3.15 22.07
N MET A 565 -18.29 2.28 21.55
CA MET A 565 -16.92 2.20 22.05
C MET A 565 -16.15 3.53 21.83
N PRO A 566 -15.19 3.90 22.69
CA PRO A 566 -14.46 5.18 22.64
C PRO A 566 -13.35 5.19 21.55
N MET A 567 -13.71 4.81 20.33
CA MET A 567 -12.85 4.78 19.15
C MET A 567 -13.58 5.38 17.94
N GLY A 568 -12.82 6.04 17.04
CA GLY A 568 -13.41 6.80 15.93
C GLY A 568 -14.31 5.95 15.03
N TYR A 569 -13.93 4.69 14.74
CA TYR A 569 -14.78 3.77 13.96
C TYR A 569 -16.16 3.57 14.60
N ALA A 570 -16.21 3.20 15.88
CA ALA A 570 -17.46 2.96 16.60
C ALA A 570 -18.32 4.22 16.71
N GLN A 571 -17.69 5.35 17.03
CA GLN A 571 -18.34 6.64 17.13
C GLN A 571 -18.90 7.11 15.78
N SER A 572 -18.20 6.84 14.67
CA SER A 572 -18.68 7.18 13.33
C SER A 572 -19.97 6.41 12.97
N LYS A 573 -20.04 5.13 13.33
CA LYS A 573 -21.23 4.30 13.15
C LYS A 573 -22.38 4.80 14.02
N PHE A 574 -22.11 5.16 15.28
CA PHE A 574 -23.09 5.79 16.17
C PHE A 574 -23.67 7.08 15.58
N VAL A 575 -22.84 8.00 15.07
CA VAL A 575 -23.30 9.25 14.43
C VAL A 575 -24.26 8.95 13.27
N CYS A 576 -23.93 7.97 12.42
CA CYS A 576 -24.81 7.55 11.33
C CYS A 576 -26.12 6.93 11.83
N GLU A 577 -26.08 6.08 12.85
CA GLU A 577 -27.31 5.48 13.41
C GLU A 577 -28.26 6.51 14.01
N ILE A 578 -27.72 7.49 14.74
CA ILE A 578 -28.51 8.62 15.26
C ILE A 578 -29.15 9.41 14.13
N LEU A 579 -28.39 9.73 13.09
CA LEU A 579 -28.89 10.45 11.92
C LEU A 579 -30.00 9.66 11.22
N LEU A 580 -29.79 8.37 10.93
CA LEU A 580 -30.77 7.54 10.24
C LEU A 580 -32.02 7.31 11.09
N GLY A 581 -31.88 7.17 12.42
CA GLY A 581 -33.00 7.11 13.34
C GLY A 581 -33.87 8.37 13.31
N TYR A 582 -33.24 9.55 13.29
CA TYR A 582 -33.93 10.83 13.10
C TYR A 582 -34.61 10.94 11.74
N LEU A 583 -33.92 10.57 10.65
CA LEU A 583 -34.50 10.61 9.30
C LEU A 583 -35.72 9.70 9.16
N MET A 584 -35.65 8.49 9.72
CA MET A 584 -36.78 7.56 9.74
C MET A 584 -37.96 8.15 10.54
N LYS A 585 -37.72 8.56 11.78
CA LYS A 585 -38.77 8.97 12.72
C LYS A 585 -39.37 10.33 12.39
N ASP A 586 -38.54 11.33 12.15
CA ASP A 586 -38.93 12.73 12.09
C ASP A 586 -39.08 13.24 10.65
N LYS A 587 -38.46 12.57 9.67
CA LYS A 587 -38.55 12.94 8.24
C LYS A 587 -39.31 11.93 7.39
N ASN A 588 -39.80 10.83 7.97
CA ASN A 588 -40.48 9.76 7.24
C ASN A 588 -39.63 9.23 6.05
N PHE A 589 -38.31 9.23 6.20
CA PHE A 589 -37.36 8.77 5.17
C PHE A 589 -36.95 7.32 5.50
N PRO A 590 -37.34 6.30 4.71
CA PRO A 590 -37.04 4.88 4.94
C PRO A 590 -35.54 4.59 4.96
N CYS A 591 -34.97 4.58 6.17
CA CYS A 591 -33.58 4.28 6.45
C CYS A 591 -33.51 3.03 7.34
N TYR A 592 -32.60 2.11 7.09
CA TYR A 592 -32.49 0.85 7.81
C TYR A 592 -31.05 0.65 8.26
N ILE A 593 -30.88 0.15 9.49
CA ILE A 593 -29.59 -0.04 10.14
C ILE A 593 -29.38 -1.54 10.29
N GLU A 594 -28.29 -2.04 9.72
CA GLU A 594 -27.89 -3.43 9.76
C GLU A 594 -26.61 -3.54 10.59
N ARG A 595 -26.73 -3.75 11.91
CA ARG A 595 -25.56 -3.87 12.80
C ARG A 595 -24.92 -5.24 12.64
N VAL A 596 -23.69 -5.27 12.13
CA VAL A 596 -22.94 -6.52 11.93
C VAL A 596 -21.88 -6.70 13.01
N GLY A 597 -21.76 -7.95 13.49
CA GLY A 597 -20.70 -8.41 14.39
C GLY A 597 -19.39 -8.69 13.65
N GLN A 598 -18.60 -9.64 14.16
CA GLN A 598 -17.39 -10.08 13.46
C GLN A 598 -17.78 -10.93 12.25
N VAL A 599 -17.53 -10.39 11.06
CA VAL A 599 -17.64 -11.15 9.80
C VAL A 599 -16.37 -11.98 9.63
N SER A 600 -16.53 -13.27 9.35
CA SER A 600 -15.45 -14.22 9.12
C SER A 600 -15.36 -14.64 7.66
N GLY A 601 -14.36 -15.45 7.33
CA GLY A 601 -14.28 -16.12 6.03
C GLY A 601 -15.56 -16.88 5.71
N ASP A 602 -15.86 -17.05 4.42
CA ASP A 602 -17.08 -17.72 4.00
C ASP A 602 -17.07 -19.20 4.38
N SER A 603 -18.26 -19.79 4.55
CA SER A 603 -18.39 -21.17 5.03
C SER A 603 -18.00 -22.24 3.99
N GLU A 604 -17.67 -21.85 2.75
CA GLU A 604 -17.35 -22.78 1.66
C GLU A 604 -15.85 -22.79 1.36
N SER A 605 -15.27 -21.64 1.02
CA SER A 605 -13.86 -21.48 0.66
C SER A 605 -12.97 -21.04 1.83
N GLY A 606 -13.56 -20.47 2.88
CA GLY A 606 -12.83 -19.97 4.05
C GLY A 606 -12.00 -18.72 3.76
N VAL A 607 -12.23 -18.03 2.64
CA VAL A 607 -11.43 -16.85 2.28
C VAL A 607 -11.72 -15.73 3.27
N TRP A 608 -10.70 -15.40 4.05
CA TRP A 608 -10.69 -14.31 5.00
C TRP A 608 -9.48 -13.42 4.73
N ASN A 609 -9.67 -12.11 4.80
CA ASN A 609 -8.59 -11.12 4.74
C ASN A 609 -7.50 -11.41 5.79
N THR A 610 -6.34 -11.88 5.32
CA THR A 610 -5.22 -12.30 6.17
C THR A 610 -4.56 -11.17 6.96
N SER A 611 -4.87 -9.92 6.63
CA SER A 611 -4.40 -8.74 7.36
C SER A 611 -5.27 -8.38 8.58
N GLU A 612 -6.39 -9.08 8.79
CA GLU A 612 -7.24 -8.87 9.96
C GLU A 612 -6.70 -9.58 11.21
N GLN A 613 -7.08 -9.07 12.39
CA GLN A 613 -6.58 -9.52 13.69
C GLN A 613 -6.66 -11.05 13.90
N TYR A 614 -7.79 -11.68 13.54
CA TYR A 614 -8.00 -13.11 13.82
C TYR A 614 -7.22 -14.02 12.86
N PRO A 615 -7.23 -13.81 11.53
CA PRO A 615 -6.31 -14.50 10.63
C PRO A 615 -4.84 -14.36 11.03
N LEU A 616 -4.38 -13.14 11.37
CA LEU A 616 -3.02 -12.92 11.88
C LEU A 616 -2.74 -13.72 13.14
N LEU A 617 -3.69 -13.78 14.08
CA LEU A 617 -3.56 -14.57 15.30
C LEU A 617 -3.42 -16.06 15.00
N PHE A 618 -4.19 -16.61 14.05
CA PHE A 618 -4.09 -18.03 13.67
C PHE A 618 -2.75 -18.34 13.00
N VAL A 619 -2.29 -17.46 12.10
CA VAL A 619 -1.00 -17.62 11.42
C VAL A 619 0.14 -17.59 12.45
N ALA A 620 0.17 -16.57 13.30
CA ALA A 620 1.18 -16.43 14.35
C ALA A 620 1.16 -17.62 15.31
N GLY A 621 -0.03 -18.04 15.77
CA GLY A 621 -0.15 -19.14 16.70
C GLY A 621 0.18 -20.50 16.11
N SER A 622 -0.09 -20.70 14.82
CA SER A 622 0.35 -21.89 14.06
C SER A 622 1.88 -21.96 14.00
N LEU A 623 2.54 -20.85 13.66
CA LEU A 623 4.01 -20.76 13.60
C LEU A 623 4.65 -20.98 14.98
N MET A 624 4.08 -20.40 16.02
CA MET A 624 4.58 -20.49 17.40
C MET A 624 4.18 -21.80 18.11
N ARG A 625 3.25 -22.56 17.54
CA ARG A 625 2.55 -23.69 18.19
C ARG A 625 1.94 -23.32 19.55
N LYS A 626 1.51 -22.07 19.69
CA LYS A 626 0.93 -21.50 20.91
C LYS A 626 -0.17 -20.52 20.54
N MET A 627 -1.32 -20.66 21.18
CA MET A 627 -2.44 -19.73 21.05
C MET A 627 -2.72 -19.08 22.41
N PRO A 628 -3.18 -17.82 22.46
CA PRO A 628 -3.63 -17.22 23.70
C PRO A 628 -4.83 -18.00 24.24
N LYS A 629 -4.83 -18.25 25.55
CA LYS A 629 -5.99 -18.83 26.23
C LYS A 629 -7.01 -17.72 26.50
N LEU A 630 -7.89 -17.50 25.53
CA LEU A 630 -8.95 -16.50 25.62
C LEU A 630 -10.22 -17.12 26.23
N SER A 631 -10.79 -16.46 27.22
CA SER A 631 -12.11 -16.80 27.79
C SER A 631 -13.19 -15.98 27.10
N THR A 632 -13.31 -16.11 25.77
CA THR A 632 -14.31 -15.39 24.95
C THR A 632 -15.23 -16.36 24.25
N VAL A 633 -16.50 -15.97 24.08
CA VAL A 633 -17.40 -16.66 23.15
C VAL A 633 -17.03 -16.23 21.74
N ILE A 634 -16.89 -17.21 20.84
CA ILE A 634 -16.64 -16.95 19.42
C ILE A 634 -18.01 -16.79 18.76
N ASP A 635 -18.36 -15.56 18.44
CA ASP A 635 -19.60 -15.20 17.75
C ASP A 635 -19.26 -14.55 16.41
N TRP A 636 -18.84 -15.40 15.47
CA TRP A 636 -18.43 -14.98 14.12
C TRP A 636 -19.46 -15.41 13.10
N ILE A 637 -19.76 -14.52 12.16
CA ILE A 637 -20.74 -14.75 11.12
C ILE A 637 -19.98 -15.01 9.81
N PRO A 638 -20.10 -16.18 9.16
CA PRO A 638 -19.54 -16.40 7.84
C PRO A 638 -20.08 -15.36 6.84
N VAL A 639 -19.21 -14.75 6.03
CA VAL A 639 -19.59 -13.63 5.16
C VAL A 639 -20.71 -13.96 4.18
N ASN A 640 -20.78 -15.21 3.69
CA ASN A 640 -21.85 -15.67 2.82
C ASN A 640 -23.21 -15.75 3.53
N TYR A 641 -23.24 -16.07 4.83
CA TYR A 641 -24.47 -16.05 5.64
C TYR A 641 -24.88 -14.64 6.01
N ALA A 642 -23.92 -13.80 6.41
CA ALA A 642 -24.17 -12.38 6.67
C ALA A 642 -24.79 -11.70 5.44
N SER A 643 -24.18 -11.89 4.27
CA SER A 643 -24.67 -11.40 2.99
C SER A 643 -26.09 -11.88 2.67
N SER A 644 -26.33 -13.19 2.73
CA SER A 644 -27.64 -13.75 2.39
C SER A 644 -28.74 -13.22 3.32
N ALA A 645 -28.46 -13.08 4.62
CA ALA A 645 -29.42 -12.54 5.58
C ALA A 645 -29.70 -11.06 5.30
N ILE A 646 -28.66 -10.25 5.08
CA ILE A 646 -28.80 -8.82 4.79
C ILE A 646 -29.60 -8.61 3.50
N VAL A 647 -29.26 -9.32 2.42
CA VAL A 647 -29.98 -9.17 1.15
C VAL A 647 -31.43 -9.61 1.27
N ASP A 648 -31.73 -10.70 1.99
CA ASP A 648 -33.11 -11.14 2.23
C ASP A 648 -33.91 -10.11 3.05
N ILE A 649 -33.33 -9.60 4.15
CA ILE A 649 -33.94 -8.54 4.97
C ILE A 649 -34.19 -7.30 4.12
N MET A 650 -33.19 -6.82 3.37
CA MET A 650 -33.32 -5.64 2.52
C MET A 650 -34.45 -5.80 1.50
N LEU A 651 -34.45 -6.90 0.75
CA LEU A 651 -35.42 -7.12 -0.32
C LEU A 651 -36.84 -7.37 0.20
N ARG A 652 -37.00 -7.93 1.41
CA ARG A 652 -38.31 -8.16 2.06
C ARG A 652 -38.85 -6.95 2.79
N THR A 653 -38.00 -6.11 3.39
CA THR A 653 -38.42 -4.90 4.10
C THR A 653 -39.19 -3.96 3.17
N ILE A 654 -38.76 -3.90 1.92
CA ILE A 654 -39.46 -3.17 0.85
C ILE A 654 -40.78 -3.84 0.49
N SER A 655 -40.83 -5.18 0.55
CA SER A 655 -42.03 -5.98 0.29
C SER A 655 -43.06 -5.98 1.43
N SER A 656 -42.66 -5.66 2.68
CA SER A 656 -43.49 -5.80 3.88
C SER A 656 -43.97 -4.50 4.53
N MET A 657 -43.47 -3.33 4.11
CA MET A 657 -44.09 -2.02 4.42
C MET A 657 -45.15 -1.63 3.37
N LEU A 658 -45.79 -2.66 2.82
CA LEU A 658 -46.73 -2.63 1.72
C LEU A 658 -48.04 -3.31 2.14
#